data_AF-A0A7X2D2M3-F1
#
_entry.id   AF-A0A7X2D2M3-F1
#
_cell.length_a   1.000
_cell.length_b   1.000
_cell.length_c   1.000
_cell.angle_alpha   90.00
_cell.angle_beta   90.00
_cell.angle_gamma   90.00
#
_symmetry.space_group_name_H-M   'P 1'
#
loop_
_entity.id
_entity.type
_entity.pdbx_description
1 polymer ?
#
loop_
_entity_poly.entity_id
_entity_poly.type
_entity_poly.pdbx_seq_one_letter_code
_entity_poly.pdbx_strand_id
1 'polypeptide(L)'
;MGHLVLQPGPPRCGHPHALLAGGFGDPAGRLWGGRAGALAGGTAPAGRPAGRASGAGQAGAARGGGPARRKRDRLALSPGPRAGDARGDETRGAGARGRGAGDRPAPQRHDPGPRRRYGCARRRSGSAGPGGPLERRAGGGVGARRARLGAHGGRRRVAGAQGRADPGAGALSRPADRDHDGASGHPVSIVAGARDAASVGTDHGHAGGRRVTTHQDGYVRDIPYTAGAYPALSPINLRLSALIAGVDSPPLGSGSVVWELGCGYGNGVISAAVAHPDCRFVGVDYNPAHIARARRRAADLGLRNIDLLDADVVDLAATPDALPQADLVVIHGVYGWVGAPVKAAMRELLRTGMRAGGLIYLSYNAMPGSGQMGVLQRALLEAARLSVGRSDARLQDAIARVEALRAAGAVHLSGEGLLNDLFQKIRDADPAYLVHEYMNETWSALYHSEVAQDMMSIGLTYAGSAMPHENFPDLMLTPAQAEALGDVAVPHVRETLRDMFLNRILRKDLYMRGLVRLSERDRAQALAAQTFCAACNPTEAGLSLRAPAGDIELPEAYRQAALSLWHDGPQPLSALMAGPMGGTRATPVEAGALLVSGGLAWPCLPPPGPEIMAVVGRGVALAAAAVRESGLGTQATVPAPRVGTEIPVAGLEAMTLDALWSGVSPDDTAALVEHIWAPFQADRESLIHRGERIEDPARIREILSGALQGLRPDRLPLWRGLGMLPGG
;
A
#
# COMPACT_ATOMS: atom_id res chain seq x y z
N MET A 1 31.79 9.13 14.25
CA MET A 1 31.00 10.18 14.94
C MET A 1 29.77 10.43 14.09
N GLY A 2 28.63 9.90 14.51
CA GLY A 2 27.34 10.19 13.88
C GLY A 2 26.86 11.60 14.23
N HIS A 3 25.93 12.11 13.44
CA HIS A 3 25.23 13.37 13.70
C HIS A 3 23.73 13.07 13.70
N LEU A 4 23.06 13.17 14.86
CA LEU A 4 21.62 12.91 14.98
C LEU A 4 20.83 14.14 14.55
N VAL A 5 19.83 14.01 13.68
CA VAL A 5 19.01 15.14 13.25
C VAL A 5 17.56 15.03 13.73
N LEU A 6 17.18 15.91 14.66
CA LEU A 6 15.78 16.27 14.94
C LEU A 6 15.42 17.54 14.16
N GLN A 7 14.87 17.38 12.95
CA GLN A 7 14.17 18.47 12.29
C GLN A 7 12.75 18.59 12.85
N PRO A 8 12.34 19.76 13.38
CA PRO A 8 10.93 20.06 13.52
C PRO A 8 10.39 20.39 12.12
N GLY A 9 9.97 19.36 11.39
CA GLY A 9 8.87 19.59 10.45
C GLY A 9 7.65 20.08 11.23
N PRO A 10 6.69 20.78 10.59
CA PRO A 10 5.34 20.80 11.15
C PRO A 10 4.88 19.35 11.34
N PRO A 11 3.91 19.06 12.23
CA PRO A 11 3.25 17.76 12.25
C PRO A 11 2.61 17.55 10.88
N ARG A 12 3.34 16.91 9.99
CA ARG A 12 2.76 16.26 8.83
C ARG A 12 2.10 15.02 9.40
N CYS A 13 0.89 15.20 9.92
CA CYS A 13 -0.19 14.28 9.61
C CYS A 13 0.00 13.92 8.14
N GLY A 14 0.50 12.71 7.88
CA GLY A 14 0.81 12.30 6.51
C GLY A 14 -0.47 12.51 5.73
N HIS A 15 -0.41 13.34 4.67
CA HIS A 15 -1.59 13.58 3.83
C HIS A 15 -2.22 12.21 3.57
N PRO A 16 -3.52 12.00 3.81
CA PRO A 16 -4.08 10.65 3.77
C PRO A 16 -3.89 9.99 2.39
N HIS A 17 -3.78 10.81 1.34
CA HIS A 17 -3.32 10.40 0.02
C HIS A 17 -1.93 9.72 -0.03
N ALA A 18 -0.96 10.05 0.83
CA ALA A 18 0.40 9.47 0.81
C ALA A 18 0.51 8.11 1.52
N LEU A 19 -0.41 7.78 2.43
CA LEU A 19 -0.50 6.45 3.06
C LEU A 19 -1.52 5.53 2.36
N LEU A 20 -2.46 6.13 1.62
CA LEU A 20 -3.37 5.40 0.73
C LEU A 20 -2.83 5.25 -0.70
N ALA A 21 -1.93 6.10 -1.19
CA ALA A 21 -1.22 5.92 -2.46
C ALA A 21 0.22 5.47 -2.22
N GLY A 22 0.52 4.20 -2.52
CA GLY A 22 1.91 3.76 -2.64
C GLY A 22 2.59 4.50 -3.80
N GLY A 23 3.78 5.06 -3.54
CA GLY A 23 4.74 5.50 -4.56
C GLY A 23 4.42 6.78 -5.35
N PHE A 24 3.16 7.20 -5.49
CA PHE A 24 2.82 8.32 -6.38
C PHE A 24 1.84 9.33 -5.77
N GLY A 25 2.40 10.42 -5.24
CA GLY A 25 1.65 11.67 -5.01
C GLY A 25 1.24 12.33 -6.33
N ASP A 26 -0.03 12.76 -6.35
CA ASP A 26 -0.75 13.48 -7.42
C ASP A 26 -0.20 14.91 -7.65
N PRO A 27 0.26 15.25 -8.87
CA PRO A 27 0.84 16.56 -9.18
C PRO A 27 -0.12 17.49 -9.94
N ALA A 28 -1.22 17.88 -9.31
CA ALA A 28 -2.06 19.00 -9.75
C ALA A 28 -2.28 19.96 -8.57
N GLY A 29 -1.40 20.96 -8.42
CA GLY A 29 -1.33 21.70 -7.15
C GLY A 29 -0.66 23.08 -7.15
N ARG A 30 -0.54 23.74 -8.31
CA ARG A 30 -0.22 25.19 -8.36
C ARG A 30 -0.93 25.85 -9.54
N LEU A 31 -1.95 26.66 -9.23
CA LEU A 31 -2.14 28.05 -9.69
C LEU A 31 -3.55 28.55 -9.28
N TRP A 32 -3.64 29.86 -9.03
CA TRP A 32 -4.83 30.66 -8.64
C TRP A 32 -5.20 30.71 -7.15
N GLY A 33 -5.15 31.95 -6.62
CA GLY A 33 -5.37 32.29 -5.21
C GLY A 33 -4.61 33.56 -4.82
N GLY A 34 -4.96 34.70 -5.42
CA GLY A 34 -4.22 35.95 -5.25
C GLY A 34 -4.48 36.67 -3.93
N ARG A 35 -3.64 37.67 -3.62
CA ARG A 35 -3.95 38.70 -2.62
C ARG A 35 -3.61 40.09 -3.15
N ALA A 36 -4.56 41.01 -3.00
CA ALA A 36 -4.30 42.44 -2.98
C ALA A 36 -3.80 42.85 -1.58
N GLY A 37 -2.97 43.89 -1.51
CA GLY A 37 -2.45 44.43 -0.25
C GLY A 37 -1.22 45.29 -0.51
N ALA A 38 -1.37 46.61 -0.40
CA ALA A 38 -0.33 47.58 -0.72
C ALA A 38 0.85 47.55 0.27
N LEU A 39 2.03 47.99 -0.18
CA LEU A 39 2.77 49.08 0.46
C LEU A 39 3.83 49.65 -0.51
N ALA A 40 4.21 50.91 -0.27
CA ALA A 40 5.07 51.70 -1.15
C ALA A 40 6.56 51.58 -0.79
N GLY A 41 7.43 52.03 -1.70
CA GLY A 41 8.88 52.17 -1.45
C GLY A 41 9.69 51.81 -2.68
N GLY A 42 10.00 52.79 -3.53
CA GLY A 42 10.85 52.56 -4.70
C GLY A 42 12.32 52.85 -4.41
N THR A 43 13.21 52.25 -5.20
CA THR A 43 14.48 52.83 -5.65
C THR A 43 15.00 52.05 -6.87
N ALA A 44 15.52 52.77 -7.86
CA ALA A 44 16.29 52.23 -8.98
C ALA A 44 17.81 52.44 -8.69
N PRO A 45 18.79 52.33 -9.62
CA PRO A 45 18.75 51.83 -11.00
C PRO A 45 19.97 50.93 -11.38
N ALA A 46 20.15 50.70 -12.70
CA ALA A 46 21.40 50.36 -13.41
C ALA A 46 21.99 48.93 -13.23
N GLY A 47 22.62 48.33 -14.25
CA GLY A 47 22.76 48.74 -15.64
C GLY A 47 23.69 47.81 -16.43
N ARG A 48 23.50 47.68 -17.76
CA ARG A 48 24.45 47.03 -18.69
C ARG A 48 24.47 47.77 -20.04
N PRO A 49 25.65 48.12 -20.59
CA PRO A 49 25.75 48.84 -21.87
C PRO A 49 26.16 47.95 -23.06
N ALA A 50 25.91 48.50 -24.26
CA ALA A 50 26.54 48.21 -25.57
C ALA A 50 26.33 46.83 -26.25
N GLY A 51 26.10 46.76 -27.58
CA GLY A 51 25.79 47.86 -28.51
C GLY A 51 25.84 47.50 -30.02
N ARG A 52 25.30 48.41 -30.85
CA ARG A 52 25.36 48.53 -32.33
C ARG A 52 24.55 47.47 -33.14
N ALA A 53 23.54 47.80 -33.95
CA ALA A 53 23.42 48.69 -35.15
C ALA A 53 23.92 48.01 -36.45
N SER A 54 23.34 48.18 -37.66
CA SER A 54 22.54 49.27 -38.25
C SER A 54 21.79 48.89 -39.56
N GLY A 55 20.80 49.70 -40.00
CA GLY A 55 20.26 49.76 -41.39
C GLY A 55 18.72 49.67 -41.48
N ALA A 56 17.94 50.77 -41.61
CA ALA A 56 17.61 51.58 -42.81
C ALA A 56 16.59 50.90 -43.77
N GLY A 57 15.51 51.54 -44.27
CA GLY A 57 14.94 52.87 -44.00
C GLY A 57 13.63 53.20 -44.78
N GLN A 58 12.93 54.24 -44.33
CA GLN A 58 11.94 55.14 -44.99
C GLN A 58 10.80 54.64 -45.92
N ALA A 59 9.57 54.75 -45.39
CA ALA A 59 8.41 55.52 -45.88
C ALA A 59 8.02 55.63 -47.39
N GLY A 60 6.77 55.23 -47.68
CA GLY A 60 5.93 55.69 -48.79
C GLY A 60 4.45 55.62 -48.38
N ALA A 61 3.60 56.58 -48.78
CA ALA A 61 2.26 56.78 -48.18
C ALA A 61 1.11 56.92 -49.21
N ALA A 62 -0.13 56.73 -48.71
CA ALA A 62 -1.44 56.98 -49.37
C ALA A 62 -1.83 56.03 -50.53
N ARG A 63 -3.11 55.67 -50.75
CA ARG A 63 -4.40 55.90 -50.05
C ARG A 63 -5.42 54.85 -50.56
N GLY A 64 -6.37 54.36 -49.75
CA GLY A 64 -7.39 53.41 -50.23
C GLY A 64 -8.48 52.97 -49.24
N GLY A 65 -9.49 53.81 -49.02
CA GLY A 65 -10.90 53.49 -48.71
C GLY A 65 -11.33 52.39 -47.71
N GLY A 66 -11.97 52.80 -46.60
CA GLY A 66 -13.20 52.15 -46.11
C GLY A 66 -13.12 51.26 -44.85
N PRO A 67 -13.78 51.63 -43.72
CA PRO A 67 -13.90 50.77 -42.55
C PRO A 67 -15.36 50.37 -42.17
N ALA A 68 -15.43 49.48 -41.17
CA ALA A 68 -16.55 49.19 -40.27
C ALA A 68 -17.63 48.16 -40.69
N ARG A 69 -17.61 47.00 -39.99
CA ARG A 69 -18.66 46.62 -39.01
C ARG A 69 -18.20 45.44 -38.14
N ARG A 70 -18.18 45.61 -36.81
CA ARG A 70 -18.25 44.53 -35.81
C ARG A 70 -19.64 44.59 -35.18
N LYS A 71 -20.28 43.45 -34.92
CA LYS A 71 -21.43 43.34 -34.00
C LYS A 71 -20.98 42.69 -32.69
N ARG A 72 -21.46 43.21 -31.58
CA ARG A 72 -21.20 42.75 -30.21
C ARG A 72 -22.28 43.34 -29.30
N ASP A 73 -23.00 42.46 -28.61
CA ASP A 73 -24.26 42.72 -27.89
C ASP A 73 -24.36 41.58 -26.84
N ARG A 74 -24.50 41.70 -25.50
CA ARG A 74 -24.72 42.80 -24.52
C ARG A 74 -26.07 43.52 -24.65
N LEU A 75 -26.87 43.74 -23.60
CA LEU A 75 -26.86 43.43 -22.14
C LEU A 75 -28.35 43.26 -21.72
N ALA A 76 -28.76 42.40 -20.76
CA ALA A 76 -28.98 42.67 -19.33
C ALA A 76 -29.85 43.91 -18.93
N LEU A 77 -30.71 43.68 -17.90
CA LEU A 77 -31.31 44.61 -16.90
C LEU A 77 -32.81 45.01 -16.99
N SER A 78 -33.39 45.15 -15.78
CA SER A 78 -34.77 45.36 -15.28
C SER A 78 -35.38 46.76 -15.59
N PRO A 79 -36.56 47.23 -15.04
CA PRO A 79 -37.59 46.62 -14.15
C PRO A 79 -39.08 46.81 -14.61
N GLY A 80 -40.09 46.51 -13.77
CA GLY A 80 -41.55 46.61 -14.05
C GLY A 80 -42.17 48.03 -14.03
N PRO A 81 -43.52 48.25 -14.10
CA PRO A 81 -44.51 47.64 -13.17
C PRO A 81 -46.00 47.43 -13.63
N ARG A 82 -46.84 46.87 -12.74
CA ARG A 82 -48.33 47.02 -12.53
C ARG A 82 -49.36 46.81 -13.68
N ALA A 83 -50.31 45.88 -13.47
CA ALA A 83 -51.75 46.14 -13.14
C ALA A 83 -52.68 44.94 -13.47
N GLY A 84 -53.74 44.69 -12.66
CA GLY A 84 -54.85 43.76 -13.00
C GLY A 84 -55.33 42.86 -11.84
N ASP A 85 -56.49 43.19 -11.24
CA ASP A 85 -57.15 42.44 -10.14
C ASP A 85 -57.78 41.09 -10.55
N ALA A 86 -57.76 40.12 -9.62
CA ALA A 86 -58.96 39.37 -9.18
C ALA A 86 -58.70 38.70 -7.81
N ARG A 87 -59.72 38.56 -6.96
CA ARG A 87 -59.62 38.24 -5.51
C ARG A 87 -60.31 36.92 -5.13
N GLY A 88 -60.06 36.43 -3.91
CA GLY A 88 -60.77 35.30 -3.27
C GLY A 88 -59.79 34.27 -2.70
N ASP A 89 -59.05 34.54 -1.64
CA ASP A 89 -59.45 34.71 -0.23
C ASP A 89 -59.62 33.38 0.54
N GLU A 90 -59.03 33.44 1.73
CA GLU A 90 -58.64 32.44 2.74
C GLU A 90 -59.72 31.48 3.28
N THR A 91 -59.32 30.35 3.88
CA THR A 91 -59.30 30.20 5.36
C THR A 91 -58.79 28.82 5.85
N ARG A 92 -58.59 28.71 7.18
CA ARG A 92 -57.88 27.63 7.91
C ARG A 92 -58.86 26.68 8.65
N GLY A 93 -58.39 25.48 9.00
CA GLY A 93 -58.97 24.61 10.06
C GLY A 93 -58.57 23.14 9.84
N ALA A 94 -57.81 22.40 10.67
CA ALA A 94 -57.67 22.26 12.14
C ALA A 94 -58.48 21.08 12.73
N GLY A 95 -57.77 20.02 13.13
CA GLY A 95 -58.25 18.92 14.00
C GLY A 95 -58.99 17.76 13.31
N ALA A 96 -59.19 16.59 13.94
CA ALA A 96 -58.52 16.01 15.11
C ALA A 96 -58.88 14.51 15.27
N ARG A 97 -57.93 13.68 15.75
CA ARG A 97 -58.08 12.46 16.58
C ARG A 97 -59.04 11.32 16.14
N GLY A 98 -58.48 10.10 16.09
CA GLY A 98 -59.22 8.83 16.31
C GLY A 98 -58.26 7.70 16.69
N ARG A 99 -58.44 7.06 17.86
CA ARG A 99 -57.65 5.91 18.36
C ARG A 99 -58.59 4.73 18.69
N GLY A 100 -58.08 3.51 18.55
CA GLY A 100 -58.67 2.24 19.03
C GLY A 100 -58.07 1.07 18.23
N ALA A 101 -57.16 0.26 18.79
CA ALA A 101 -57.45 -0.95 19.58
C ALA A 101 -58.26 -2.01 18.77
N GLY A 102 -57.84 -3.26 18.58
CA GLY A 102 -56.66 -3.99 19.06
C GLY A 102 -57.07 -5.39 19.54
N ASP A 103 -56.49 -6.46 18.97
CA ASP A 103 -56.23 -7.75 19.65
C ASP A 103 -55.61 -8.80 18.70
N ARG A 104 -54.84 -9.74 19.27
CA ARG A 104 -54.35 -10.97 18.62
C ARG A 104 -55.20 -12.16 19.10
N PRO A 105 -55.22 -13.29 18.37
CA PRO A 105 -54.34 -14.38 18.80
C PRO A 105 -53.73 -15.21 17.65
N ALA A 106 -52.79 -16.09 18.03
CA ALA A 106 -52.22 -17.16 17.22
C ALA A 106 -51.90 -18.35 18.15
N PRO A 107 -51.48 -19.54 17.68
CA PRO A 107 -51.64 -20.15 16.35
C PRO A 107 -52.34 -21.53 16.43
N GLN A 108 -52.68 -22.15 15.30
CA GLN A 108 -52.88 -23.61 15.22
C GLN A 108 -52.15 -24.25 14.05
N ARG A 109 -51.62 -25.45 14.29
CA ARG A 109 -50.91 -26.31 13.35
C ARG A 109 -51.93 -27.03 12.47
N HIS A 110 -51.59 -27.31 11.20
CA HIS A 110 -51.93 -28.58 10.56
C HIS A 110 -51.05 -28.83 9.32
N ASP A 111 -50.35 -29.96 9.34
CA ASP A 111 -49.80 -30.64 8.16
C ASP A 111 -50.86 -31.66 7.70
N PRO A 112 -51.11 -31.79 6.39
CA PRO A 112 -50.83 -33.09 5.78
C PRO A 112 -50.27 -33.02 4.33
N GLY A 113 -49.33 -33.90 4.00
CA GLY A 113 -49.04 -34.30 2.61
C GLY A 113 -50.23 -35.01 1.92
N PRO A 114 -50.11 -35.53 0.67
CA PRO A 114 -49.08 -36.55 0.38
C PRO A 114 -48.71 -36.82 -1.12
N ARG A 115 -47.98 -37.93 -1.35
CA ARG A 115 -47.95 -38.84 -2.54
C ARG A 115 -47.10 -38.53 -3.82
N ARG A 116 -46.08 -39.40 -3.96
CA ARG A 116 -45.79 -40.35 -5.09
C ARG A 116 -45.56 -39.85 -6.53
N ARG A 117 -44.32 -40.13 -6.99
CA ARG A 117 -43.91 -40.81 -8.25
C ARG A 117 -44.88 -40.80 -9.45
N TYR A 118 -44.40 -40.25 -10.56
CA TYR A 118 -44.56 -40.85 -11.90
C TYR A 118 -43.22 -40.90 -12.64
N GLY A 119 -43.07 -41.89 -13.49
CA GLY A 119 -41.96 -41.98 -14.45
C GLY A 119 -42.41 -42.69 -15.71
N CYS A 120 -42.09 -42.10 -16.86
CA CYS A 120 -42.13 -42.63 -18.23
C CYS A 120 -41.56 -41.52 -19.13
N ALA A 121 -41.04 -41.70 -20.33
CA ALA A 121 -40.41 -42.80 -21.05
C ALA A 121 -40.09 -42.21 -22.44
N ARG A 122 -38.87 -42.45 -22.92
CA ARG A 122 -38.37 -42.31 -24.30
C ARG A 122 -39.39 -42.05 -25.42
N ARG A 123 -39.01 -41.17 -26.37
CA ARG A 123 -39.00 -41.52 -27.81
C ARG A 123 -37.75 -40.97 -28.50
N ARG A 124 -37.34 -41.65 -29.57
CA ARG A 124 -36.19 -41.32 -30.43
C ARG A 124 -36.69 -40.68 -31.74
N SER A 125 -35.83 -39.88 -32.35
CA SER A 125 -35.65 -39.82 -33.80
C SER A 125 -34.16 -39.63 -34.11
N GLY A 126 -33.71 -39.97 -35.32
CA GLY A 126 -32.31 -39.79 -35.71
C GLY A 126 -32.03 -40.25 -37.15
N SER A 127 -30.89 -39.81 -37.66
CA SER A 127 -30.22 -40.19 -38.92
C SER A 127 -28.73 -39.87 -38.73
N ALA A 128 -27.79 -40.82 -38.77
CA ALA A 128 -27.12 -41.34 -39.97
C ALA A 128 -26.53 -40.19 -40.83
N GLY A 129 -25.21 -40.02 -41.02
CA GLY A 129 -24.14 -40.99 -41.37
C GLY A 129 -23.85 -40.90 -42.89
N PRO A 130 -22.68 -41.29 -43.47
CA PRO A 130 -21.46 -41.96 -42.96
C PRO A 130 -20.17 -41.09 -43.16
N GLY A 131 -18.91 -41.55 -43.04
CA GLY A 131 -18.33 -42.86 -42.76
C GLY A 131 -16.81 -42.81 -42.48
N GLY A 132 -16.21 -43.95 -42.06
CA GLY A 132 -14.75 -44.15 -41.94
C GLY A 132 -14.13 -44.69 -43.24
N PRO A 133 -12.92 -45.30 -43.23
CA PRO A 133 -12.69 -46.53 -42.42
C PRO A 133 -11.24 -46.87 -41.93
N LEU A 134 -11.16 -47.76 -40.91
CA LEU A 134 -10.14 -48.85 -40.71
C LEU A 134 -8.65 -48.48 -40.39
N GLU A 135 -7.83 -49.24 -39.61
CA GLU A 135 -7.91 -50.61 -39.04
C GLU A 135 -7.03 -50.86 -37.76
N ARG A 136 -7.49 -51.73 -36.83
CA ARG A 136 -6.80 -52.79 -36.00
C ARG A 136 -5.50 -52.49 -35.17
N ARG A 137 -5.15 -53.21 -34.06
CA ARG A 137 -5.72 -54.37 -33.31
C ARG A 137 -5.14 -54.51 -31.87
N ALA A 138 -5.95 -55.07 -30.95
CA ALA A 138 -5.68 -56.00 -29.80
C ALA A 138 -4.45 -55.83 -28.85
N GLY A 139 -4.48 -56.17 -27.55
CA GLY A 139 -5.51 -56.72 -26.61
C GLY A 139 -5.15 -56.27 -25.16
N GLY A 140 -5.92 -56.41 -24.07
CA GLY A 140 -6.68 -57.57 -23.55
C GLY A 140 -5.81 -58.39 -22.57
N GLY A 141 -6.09 -58.56 -21.26
CA GLY A 141 -7.13 -57.97 -20.39
C GLY A 141 -7.07 -58.50 -18.92
N VAL A 142 -7.79 -57.80 -18.02
CA VAL A 142 -8.62 -58.29 -16.88
C VAL A 142 -8.02 -59.20 -15.76
N GLY A 143 -8.22 -58.81 -14.48
CA GLY A 143 -8.18 -59.71 -13.30
C GLY A 143 -7.69 -59.04 -11.99
N ALA A 144 -8.47 -58.22 -11.27
CA ALA A 144 -9.49 -58.61 -10.27
C ALA A 144 -9.00 -59.04 -8.85
N ARG A 145 -9.01 -58.05 -7.92
CA ARG A 145 -9.32 -58.13 -6.47
C ARG A 145 -8.76 -59.29 -5.60
N ARG A 146 -8.03 -58.92 -4.52
CA ARG A 146 -8.42 -59.24 -3.13
C ARG A 146 -7.67 -58.39 -2.10
N ALA A 147 -8.35 -58.01 -1.02
CA ALA A 147 -7.77 -57.33 0.14
C ALA A 147 -7.48 -58.33 1.28
N ARG A 148 -6.53 -58.00 2.17
CA ARG A 148 -6.49 -58.50 3.55
C ARG A 148 -5.75 -57.53 4.48
N LEU A 149 -6.28 -57.42 5.70
CA LEU A 149 -5.74 -56.65 6.81
C LEU A 149 -4.64 -57.43 7.55
N GLY A 150 -3.75 -56.74 8.25
CA GLY A 150 -2.81 -57.31 9.22
C GLY A 150 -2.08 -56.21 9.99
N ALA A 151 -2.26 -56.16 11.31
CA ALA A 151 -1.65 -55.17 12.21
C ALA A 151 -0.56 -55.81 13.10
N HIS A 152 -0.03 -55.01 14.03
CA HIS A 152 1.14 -55.22 14.91
C HIS A 152 2.50 -54.87 14.26
N GLY A 153 3.45 -54.21 14.92
CA GLY A 153 3.50 -53.72 16.31
C GLY A 153 4.68 -54.31 17.08
N GLY A 154 5.76 -53.54 17.26
CA GLY A 154 6.95 -54.00 17.99
C GLY A 154 8.05 -52.95 18.12
N ARG A 155 8.26 -52.43 19.35
CA ARG A 155 9.40 -51.59 19.71
C ARG A 155 10.65 -52.44 19.98
N ARG A 156 11.85 -51.92 19.72
CA ARG A 156 13.05 -52.19 20.55
C ARG A 156 13.97 -50.96 20.64
N ARG A 157 14.47 -50.71 21.85
CA ARG A 157 15.58 -49.81 22.21
C ARG A 157 16.79 -50.65 22.65
N VAL A 158 17.97 -50.02 22.77
CA VAL A 158 19.08 -50.17 23.78
C VAL A 158 20.32 -49.52 23.12
N ALA A 159 20.81 -48.35 23.58
CA ALA A 159 21.88 -48.10 24.59
C ALA A 159 23.30 -48.58 24.16
N GLY A 160 24.43 -47.96 24.52
CA GLY A 160 24.73 -46.79 25.38
C GLY A 160 26.26 -46.54 25.52
N ALA A 161 26.69 -45.82 26.59
CA ALA A 161 28.06 -45.39 26.98
C ALA A 161 28.63 -44.14 26.26
N GLN A 162 29.16 -43.04 26.84
CA GLN A 162 29.61 -42.55 28.19
C GLN A 162 31.13 -42.58 28.56
N GLY A 163 31.61 -41.43 29.07
CA GLY A 163 32.91 -41.11 29.70
C GLY A 163 33.38 -39.69 29.28
N ARG A 164 33.46 -38.59 30.07
CA ARG A 164 33.98 -38.25 31.43
C ARG A 164 35.51 -38.41 31.56
N ALA A 165 36.31 -37.49 32.14
CA ALA A 165 36.09 -36.10 32.60
C ALA A 165 37.41 -35.33 32.97
N ASP A 166 37.46 -34.01 32.69
CA ASP A 166 38.01 -32.88 33.53
C ASP A 166 39.55 -32.75 33.84
N PRO A 167 40.08 -31.73 34.58
CA PRO A 167 40.83 -30.60 33.98
C PRO A 167 42.22 -30.26 34.62
N GLY A 168 42.91 -29.20 34.15
CA GLY A 168 44.17 -28.69 34.76
C GLY A 168 44.62 -27.30 34.27
N ALA A 169 45.41 -26.57 35.08
CA ALA A 169 45.73 -25.13 34.89
C ALA A 169 47.23 -24.77 35.03
N GLY A 170 47.58 -23.55 34.57
CA GLY A 170 48.85 -22.85 34.79
C GLY A 170 49.71 -22.66 33.52
N ALA A 171 50.66 -21.73 33.41
CA ALA A 171 50.95 -20.45 34.08
C ALA A 171 52.27 -19.92 33.46
N LEU A 172 52.39 -18.59 33.25
CA LEU A 172 53.63 -17.79 33.17
C LEU A 172 54.74 -18.12 32.14
N SER A 173 55.11 -17.12 31.31
CA SER A 173 56.47 -16.52 31.33
C SER A 173 56.59 -15.26 30.45
N ARG A 174 57.42 -14.32 30.90
CA ARG A 174 57.90 -13.06 30.26
C ARG A 174 59.42 -13.01 30.55
N PRO A 175 60.28 -12.35 29.74
CA PRO A 175 60.62 -10.94 30.06
C PRO A 175 61.12 -10.04 28.89
N ALA A 176 61.15 -8.72 29.16
CA ALA A 176 62.18 -7.68 28.84
C ALA A 176 62.65 -7.42 27.38
N ASP A 177 63.11 -6.22 26.97
CA ASP A 177 63.48 -4.98 27.70
C ASP A 177 63.39 -3.72 26.77
N ARG A 178 63.22 -2.51 27.35
CA ARG A 178 63.82 -1.16 27.06
C ARG A 178 64.12 -0.65 25.61
N ASP A 179 64.13 0.66 25.29
CA ASP A 179 63.94 1.93 26.04
C ASP A 179 63.62 3.14 25.11
N HIS A 180 63.13 4.24 25.71
CA HIS A 180 63.18 5.68 25.33
C HIS A 180 62.36 6.36 24.19
N ASP A 181 61.59 7.37 24.65
CA ASP A 181 61.38 8.75 24.18
C ASP A 181 60.62 9.15 22.88
N GLY A 182 59.60 10.01 23.07
CA GLY A 182 59.52 11.27 22.30
C GLY A 182 58.23 11.65 21.56
N ALA A 183 57.52 12.67 22.07
CA ALA A 183 56.71 13.67 21.35
C ALA A 183 55.42 13.29 20.55
N SER A 184 54.29 13.67 21.15
CA SER A 184 53.07 14.30 20.54
C SER A 184 52.78 14.19 19.03
N GLY A 185 51.63 13.56 18.69
CA GLY A 185 50.95 13.69 17.39
C GLY A 185 49.51 13.15 17.45
N HIS A 186 48.55 13.81 16.78
CA HIS A 186 47.12 13.45 16.78
C HIS A 186 46.80 12.18 15.96
N PRO A 187 45.67 11.47 16.21
CA PRO A 187 45.44 10.13 15.66
C PRO A 187 45.13 10.12 14.16
N VAL A 188 45.83 9.23 13.44
CA VAL A 188 45.56 8.89 12.04
C VAL A 188 44.61 7.70 11.97
N SER A 189 43.53 7.83 11.20
CA SER A 189 42.65 6.73 10.83
C SER A 189 43.31 5.84 9.77
N ILE A 190 43.43 4.53 10.05
CA ILE A 190 44.02 3.57 9.11
C ILE A 190 42.95 3.10 8.12
N VAL A 191 43.12 3.46 6.85
CA VAL A 191 42.44 2.83 5.71
C VAL A 191 43.28 1.63 5.27
N ALA A 192 42.73 0.42 5.39
CA ALA A 192 43.37 -0.79 4.90
C ALA A 192 43.05 -1.01 3.41
N GLY A 193 43.93 -0.55 2.53
CA GLY A 193 43.90 -0.88 1.11
C GLY A 193 44.48 -2.27 0.83
N ALA A 194 43.81 -3.04 -0.03
CA ALA A 194 44.35 -4.32 -0.52
C ALA A 194 45.61 -4.09 -1.38
N ARG A 195 46.53 -5.06 -1.38
CA ARG A 195 47.68 -5.11 -2.30
C ARG A 195 47.51 -6.25 -3.29
N ASP A 196 47.86 -5.98 -4.54
CA ASP A 196 47.89 -6.95 -5.63
C ASP A 196 48.97 -8.03 -5.43
N ALA A 197 48.72 -9.19 -6.03
CA ALA A 197 49.74 -10.10 -6.52
C ALA A 197 49.27 -10.66 -7.87
N ALA A 198 50.11 -10.60 -8.90
CA ALA A 198 49.75 -10.91 -10.28
C ALA A 198 50.62 -12.02 -10.89
N SER A 199 50.14 -12.61 -12.00
CA SER A 199 50.74 -13.68 -12.82
C SER A 199 50.72 -15.08 -12.15
N VAL A 200 50.57 -16.21 -12.86
CA VAL A 200 50.78 -16.53 -14.29
C VAL A 200 49.66 -17.46 -14.80
N GLY A 201 49.33 -17.43 -16.10
CA GLY A 201 48.63 -18.57 -16.75
C GLY A 201 47.66 -18.22 -17.87
N THR A 202 48.16 -18.03 -19.10
CA THR A 202 47.32 -18.03 -20.31
C THR A 202 47.05 -19.47 -20.76
N ASP A 203 45.78 -19.84 -20.93
CA ASP A 203 45.41 -20.91 -21.86
C ASP A 203 44.03 -20.66 -22.51
N HIS A 204 43.84 -21.12 -23.74
CA HIS A 204 42.65 -20.89 -24.56
C HIS A 204 41.71 -22.12 -24.54
N GLY A 205 40.70 -22.08 -23.66
CA GLY A 205 39.68 -23.14 -23.56
C GLY A 205 38.32 -22.74 -24.14
N HIS A 206 38.08 -23.01 -25.43
CA HIS A 206 36.74 -22.93 -26.02
C HIS A 206 35.89 -24.11 -25.53
N ALA A 207 34.98 -23.90 -24.57
CA ALA A 207 34.03 -24.90 -24.11
C ALA A 207 32.63 -24.29 -23.91
N GLY A 208 31.66 -24.81 -24.64
CA GLY A 208 30.28 -24.31 -24.63
C GLY A 208 29.53 -24.61 -23.33
N GLY A 209 29.64 -23.71 -22.35
CA GLY A 209 28.76 -23.69 -21.18
C GLY A 209 27.36 -23.21 -21.56
N ARG A 210 26.42 -24.13 -21.70
CA ARG A 210 25.00 -23.83 -21.95
C ARG A 210 24.46 -22.97 -20.80
N ARG A 211 24.21 -21.67 -21.02
CA ARG A 211 23.52 -20.83 -20.02
C ARG A 211 22.19 -21.50 -19.67
N VAL A 212 22.00 -21.77 -18.38
CA VAL A 212 20.68 -22.07 -17.84
C VAL A 212 19.94 -20.74 -17.79
N THR A 213 19.18 -20.45 -18.85
CA THR A 213 18.28 -19.29 -18.91
C THR A 213 17.20 -19.49 -17.84
N THR A 214 17.27 -18.71 -16.77
CA THR A 214 16.15 -18.59 -15.83
C THR A 214 15.00 -17.86 -16.52
N HIS A 215 13.75 -18.21 -16.25
CA HIS A 215 12.57 -17.60 -16.91
C HIS A 215 12.32 -16.12 -16.53
N GLN A 216 13.30 -15.47 -15.89
CA GLN A 216 13.31 -14.13 -15.33
C GLN A 216 14.52 -13.30 -15.82
N ASP A 217 15.13 -13.66 -16.95
CA ASP A 217 16.16 -12.82 -17.58
C ASP A 217 15.52 -11.47 -17.95
N GLY A 218 15.95 -10.39 -17.27
CA GLY A 218 15.40 -9.03 -17.44
C GLY A 218 14.89 -8.34 -16.16
N TYR A 219 14.79 -9.03 -15.02
CA TYR A 219 14.48 -8.40 -13.72
C TYR A 219 15.77 -8.05 -12.95
N VAL A 220 15.83 -6.91 -12.26
CA VAL A 220 17.01 -6.44 -11.50
C VAL A 220 17.25 -7.28 -10.24
N ARG A 221 18.47 -7.80 -10.08
CA ARG A 221 18.88 -8.65 -8.94
C ARG A 221 20.05 -8.11 -8.11
N ASP A 222 20.75 -7.07 -8.56
CA ASP A 222 22.00 -6.59 -7.94
C ASP A 222 21.81 -5.51 -6.87
N ILE A 223 20.57 -5.05 -6.65
CA ILE A 223 20.21 -4.07 -5.62
C ILE A 223 18.99 -4.57 -4.82
N PRO A 224 18.83 -4.24 -3.52
CA PRO A 224 17.63 -4.54 -2.74
C PRO A 224 16.53 -3.48 -2.90
N TYR A 225 15.25 -3.89 -2.88
CA TYR A 225 14.12 -2.96 -2.95
C TYR A 225 13.94 -2.17 -1.64
N THR A 226 13.12 -1.12 -1.64
CA THR A 226 12.78 -0.34 -0.44
C THR A 226 11.65 -0.97 0.36
N ALA A 227 11.78 -1.00 1.68
CA ALA A 227 10.76 -1.55 2.58
C ALA A 227 9.66 -0.50 2.89
N GLY A 228 8.39 -0.85 2.68
CA GLY A 228 7.24 0.00 2.95
C GLY A 228 6.17 -0.72 3.77
N ALA A 229 5.34 0.05 4.48
CA ALA A 229 4.17 -0.42 5.19
C ALA A 229 2.92 0.15 4.51
N TYR A 230 1.99 -0.72 4.09
CA TYR A 230 0.79 -0.31 3.36
C TYR A 230 -0.45 -0.81 4.11
N PRO A 231 -0.99 -0.04 5.06
CA PRO A 231 -2.15 -0.45 5.86
C PRO A 231 -3.39 -0.82 5.02
N ALA A 232 -3.55 -0.21 3.84
CA ALA A 232 -4.61 -0.53 2.87
C ALA A 232 -4.54 -1.97 2.30
N LEU A 233 -3.42 -2.68 2.46
CA LEU A 233 -3.27 -4.09 2.10
C LEU A 233 -3.67 -5.05 3.21
N SER A 234 -3.95 -4.56 4.43
CA SER A 234 -4.29 -5.46 5.52
C SER A 234 -5.61 -6.19 5.25
N PRO A 235 -5.74 -7.47 5.67
CA PRO A 235 -6.93 -8.27 5.35
C PRO A 235 -8.26 -7.62 5.74
N ILE A 236 -8.27 -6.83 6.83
CA ILE A 236 -9.44 -6.10 7.29
C ILE A 236 -9.82 -4.90 6.38
N ASN A 237 -8.84 -4.20 5.81
CA ASN A 237 -9.09 -3.16 4.81
C ASN A 237 -9.60 -3.74 3.49
N LEU A 238 -8.96 -4.82 3.01
CA LEU A 238 -9.39 -5.52 1.79
C LEU A 238 -10.83 -6.04 1.92
N ARG A 239 -11.18 -6.62 3.08
CA ARG A 239 -12.56 -7.01 3.40
C ARG A 239 -13.52 -5.81 3.42
N LEU A 240 -13.15 -4.69 4.04
CA LEU A 240 -14.01 -3.50 4.06
C LEU A 240 -14.32 -3.04 2.63
N SER A 241 -13.32 -2.94 1.76
CA SER A 241 -13.52 -2.54 0.37
C SER A 241 -14.37 -3.54 -0.42
N ALA A 242 -14.25 -4.85 -0.16
CA ALA A 242 -15.15 -5.85 -0.72
C ALA A 242 -16.61 -5.67 -0.27
N LEU A 243 -16.85 -5.41 1.02
CA LEU A 243 -18.20 -5.10 1.54
C LEU A 243 -18.78 -3.83 0.90
N ILE A 244 -17.98 -2.78 0.75
CA ILE A 244 -18.40 -1.51 0.12
C ILE A 244 -18.80 -1.76 -1.34
N ALA A 245 -17.97 -2.52 -2.08
CA ALA A 245 -18.28 -3.01 -3.42
C ALA A 245 -19.50 -3.97 -3.49
N GLY A 246 -20.09 -4.36 -2.35
CA GLY A 246 -21.28 -5.20 -2.25
C GLY A 246 -21.02 -6.69 -2.50
N VAL A 247 -19.82 -7.15 -2.14
CA VAL A 247 -19.38 -8.53 -2.25
C VAL A 247 -19.33 -9.16 -0.86
N ASP A 248 -19.80 -10.41 -0.74
CA ASP A 248 -19.79 -11.15 0.51
C ASP A 248 -18.39 -11.69 0.82
N SER A 249 -17.58 -10.87 1.49
CA SER A 249 -16.26 -11.26 1.99
C SER A 249 -16.38 -11.63 3.48
N PRO A 250 -16.34 -12.93 3.85
CA PRO A 250 -16.29 -13.31 5.26
C PRO A 250 -15.00 -12.78 5.92
N PRO A 251 -15.01 -12.53 7.24
CA PRO A 251 -13.78 -12.24 7.99
C PRO A 251 -12.86 -13.45 7.98
N LEU A 252 -11.54 -13.22 8.00
CA LEU A 252 -10.58 -14.30 8.25
C LEU A 252 -10.84 -14.93 9.62
N GLY A 253 -10.87 -16.25 9.66
CA GLY A 253 -11.14 -17.04 10.86
C GLY A 253 -10.03 -18.05 11.17
N SER A 254 -10.21 -18.84 12.22
CA SER A 254 -9.26 -19.91 12.56
C SER A 254 -9.11 -20.89 11.39
N GLY A 255 -7.88 -21.16 10.97
CA GLY A 255 -7.56 -22.00 9.81
C GLY A 255 -7.66 -21.32 8.43
N SER A 256 -8.04 -20.03 8.37
CA SER A 256 -7.92 -19.27 7.12
C SER A 256 -6.46 -19.17 6.67
N VAL A 257 -6.25 -19.17 5.35
CA VAL A 257 -4.93 -19.14 4.72
C VAL A 257 -4.79 -17.89 3.87
N VAL A 258 -3.69 -17.15 4.05
CA VAL A 258 -3.37 -15.94 3.29
C VAL A 258 -2.05 -16.13 2.56
N TRP A 259 -1.98 -15.80 1.27
CA TRP A 259 -0.72 -15.71 0.54
C TRP A 259 -0.37 -14.26 0.19
N GLU A 260 0.91 -13.90 0.25
CA GLU A 260 1.45 -12.68 -0.37
C GLU A 260 2.50 -13.10 -1.41
N LEU A 261 2.22 -12.85 -2.69
CA LEU A 261 3.09 -13.23 -3.81
C LEU A 261 3.93 -12.02 -4.23
N GLY A 262 5.26 -12.15 -4.11
CA GLY A 262 6.21 -11.04 -4.15
C GLY A 262 6.23 -10.25 -2.83
N CYS A 263 6.36 -10.94 -1.71
CA CYS A 263 6.27 -10.33 -0.38
C CYS A 263 7.46 -9.44 0.01
N GLY A 264 8.56 -9.44 -0.76
CA GLY A 264 9.78 -8.72 -0.43
C GLY A 264 10.29 -9.10 0.96
N TYR A 265 10.64 -8.10 1.78
CA TYR A 265 11.04 -8.30 3.19
C TYR A 265 9.93 -8.80 4.11
N GLY A 266 8.74 -9.09 3.59
CA GLY A 266 7.62 -9.67 4.31
C GLY A 266 6.84 -8.70 5.18
N ASN A 267 7.02 -7.38 5.05
CA ASN A 267 6.38 -6.37 5.91
C ASN A 267 4.85 -6.55 6.01
N GLY A 268 4.17 -6.76 4.88
CA GLY A 268 2.73 -6.98 4.80
C GLY A 268 2.32 -8.28 5.49
N VAL A 269 2.78 -9.42 4.97
CA VAL A 269 2.48 -10.77 5.47
C VAL A 269 2.87 -10.97 6.94
N ILE A 270 4.02 -10.45 7.41
CA ILE A 270 4.44 -10.53 8.82
C ILE A 270 3.46 -9.74 9.70
N SER A 271 3.12 -8.50 9.33
CA SER A 271 2.21 -7.66 10.13
C SER A 271 0.79 -8.23 10.18
N ALA A 272 0.32 -8.80 9.07
CA ALA A 272 -0.96 -9.52 9.03
C ALA A 272 -0.92 -10.79 9.91
N ALA A 273 0.21 -11.53 9.92
CA ALA A 273 0.41 -12.69 10.78
C ALA A 273 0.42 -12.35 12.28
N VAL A 274 0.93 -11.18 12.68
CA VAL A 274 0.81 -10.66 14.06
C VAL A 274 -0.65 -10.47 14.46
N ALA A 275 -1.46 -9.89 13.57
CA ALA A 275 -2.85 -9.53 13.85
C ALA A 275 -3.83 -10.72 13.82
N HIS A 276 -3.46 -11.81 13.14
CA HIS A 276 -4.31 -12.98 12.93
C HIS A 276 -3.57 -14.28 13.36
N PRO A 277 -3.35 -14.50 14.67
CA PRO A 277 -2.55 -15.64 15.15
C PRO A 277 -3.14 -17.01 14.77
N ASP A 278 -4.46 -17.11 14.62
CA ASP A 278 -5.16 -18.35 14.24
C ASP A 278 -5.23 -18.61 12.72
N CYS A 279 -4.72 -17.69 11.89
CA CYS A 279 -4.62 -17.83 10.44
C CYS A 279 -3.20 -18.25 10.04
N ARG A 280 -3.06 -19.01 8.95
CA ARG A 280 -1.76 -19.36 8.36
C ARG A 280 -1.40 -18.41 7.22
N PHE A 281 -0.18 -17.91 7.24
CA PHE A 281 0.34 -16.98 6.25
C PHE A 281 1.44 -17.63 5.42
N VAL A 282 1.49 -17.34 4.12
CA VAL A 282 2.57 -17.75 3.21
C VAL A 282 3.07 -16.52 2.47
N GLY A 283 4.30 -16.10 2.71
CA GLY A 283 4.97 -15.08 1.90
C GLY A 283 5.89 -15.77 0.90
N VAL A 284 5.78 -15.42 -0.38
CA VAL A 284 6.64 -15.92 -1.46
C VAL A 284 7.40 -14.76 -2.06
N ASP A 285 8.72 -14.87 -2.16
CA ASP A 285 9.57 -13.96 -2.95
C ASP A 285 10.71 -14.76 -3.58
N TYR A 286 11.19 -14.33 -4.74
CA TYR A 286 12.26 -15.03 -5.46
C TYR A 286 13.67 -14.57 -5.01
N ASN A 287 13.76 -13.50 -4.21
CA ASN A 287 15.02 -12.95 -3.76
C ASN A 287 15.43 -13.55 -2.39
N PRO A 288 16.52 -14.34 -2.32
CA PRO A 288 16.93 -15.00 -1.08
C PRO A 288 17.31 -14.02 0.02
N ALA A 289 17.80 -12.81 -0.32
CA ALA A 289 18.15 -11.79 0.67
C ALA A 289 16.90 -11.15 1.32
N HIS A 290 15.84 -10.95 0.53
CA HIS A 290 14.53 -10.53 1.04
C HIS A 290 13.98 -11.56 2.03
N ILE A 291 13.91 -12.84 1.63
CA ILE A 291 13.39 -13.92 2.46
C ILE A 291 14.25 -14.19 3.70
N ALA A 292 15.58 -14.11 3.61
CA ALA A 292 16.46 -14.24 4.77
C ALA A 292 16.20 -13.16 5.82
N ARG A 293 15.98 -11.90 5.41
CA ARG A 293 15.62 -10.80 6.31
C ARG A 293 14.21 -10.95 6.87
N ALA A 294 13.25 -11.35 6.04
CA ALA A 294 11.87 -11.63 6.46
C ALA A 294 11.81 -12.74 7.52
N ARG A 295 12.51 -13.86 7.29
CA ARG A 295 12.59 -15.00 8.23
C ARG A 295 13.20 -14.60 9.56
N ARG A 296 14.29 -13.81 9.54
CA ARG A 296 14.89 -13.25 10.77
C ARG A 296 13.86 -12.41 11.54
N ARG A 297 13.22 -11.44 10.87
CA ARG A 297 12.21 -10.57 11.47
C ARG A 297 11.03 -11.36 12.07
N ALA A 298 10.53 -12.38 11.36
CA ALA A 298 9.47 -13.24 11.87
C ALA A 298 9.91 -14.06 13.11
N ALA A 299 11.17 -14.52 13.14
CA ALA A 299 11.74 -15.23 14.29
C ALA A 299 11.96 -14.30 15.49
N ASP A 300 12.46 -13.08 15.28
CA ASP A 300 12.64 -12.06 16.32
C ASP A 300 11.29 -11.64 16.94
N LEU A 301 10.23 -11.60 16.12
CA LEU A 301 8.85 -11.42 16.57
C LEU A 301 8.24 -12.68 17.19
N GLY A 302 8.89 -13.85 17.11
CA GLY A 302 8.41 -15.12 17.66
C GLY A 302 7.19 -15.70 16.95
N LEU A 303 7.00 -15.39 15.67
CA LEU A 303 5.86 -15.87 14.88
C LEU A 303 6.01 -17.36 14.53
N ARG A 304 4.88 -18.07 14.53
CA ARG A 304 4.78 -19.53 14.26
C ARG A 304 3.73 -19.89 13.21
N ASN A 305 2.94 -18.90 12.78
CA ASN A 305 1.81 -19.02 11.88
C ASN A 305 2.13 -18.53 10.46
N ILE A 306 3.42 -18.39 10.13
CA ILE A 306 3.90 -17.85 8.85
C ILE A 306 4.99 -18.73 8.24
N ASP A 307 4.81 -19.07 6.97
CA ASP A 307 5.82 -19.70 6.12
C ASP A 307 6.37 -18.66 5.14
N LEU A 308 7.68 -18.45 5.13
CA LEU A 308 8.35 -17.53 4.20
C LEU A 308 9.21 -18.33 3.23
N LEU A 309 8.87 -18.27 1.94
CA LEU A 309 9.39 -19.14 0.88
C LEU A 309 10.25 -18.35 -0.10
N ASP A 310 11.48 -18.82 -0.26
CA ASP A 310 12.41 -18.45 -1.34
C ASP A 310 12.10 -19.37 -2.52
N ALA A 311 11.34 -18.87 -3.49
CA ALA A 311 10.80 -19.68 -4.59
C ALA A 311 10.38 -18.83 -5.81
N ASP A 312 10.56 -19.39 -7.01
CA ASP A 312 9.91 -18.87 -8.22
C ASP A 312 8.43 -19.30 -8.25
N VAL A 313 7.54 -18.37 -8.61
CA VAL A 313 6.12 -18.66 -8.81
C VAL A 313 5.92 -19.64 -9.98
N VAL A 314 6.85 -19.68 -10.96
CA VAL A 314 6.86 -20.68 -12.05
C VAL A 314 7.02 -22.10 -11.49
N ASP A 315 7.93 -22.31 -10.54
CA ASP A 315 8.17 -23.63 -9.94
C ASP A 315 7.01 -24.04 -9.00
N LEU A 316 6.46 -23.09 -8.24
CA LEU A 316 5.28 -23.31 -7.41
C LEU A 316 4.03 -23.66 -8.23
N ALA A 317 3.84 -23.02 -9.39
CA ALA A 317 2.73 -23.33 -10.30
C ALA A 317 2.86 -24.73 -10.93
N ALA A 318 4.09 -25.25 -11.08
CA ALA A 318 4.33 -26.64 -11.49
C ALA A 318 4.08 -27.67 -10.36
N THR A 319 4.02 -27.22 -9.10
CA THR A 319 3.81 -28.05 -7.91
C THR A 319 2.71 -27.48 -7.00
N PRO A 320 1.47 -27.30 -7.49
CA PRO A 320 0.43 -26.53 -6.79
C PRO A 320 0.05 -27.10 -5.41
N ASP A 321 0.16 -28.41 -5.21
CA ASP A 321 -0.08 -29.07 -3.91
C ASP A 321 0.99 -28.72 -2.84
N ALA A 322 2.06 -28.01 -3.20
CA ALA A 322 3.08 -27.53 -2.27
C ALA A 322 2.56 -26.43 -1.32
N LEU A 323 1.49 -25.71 -1.72
CA LEU A 323 0.89 -24.65 -0.91
C LEU A 323 -0.51 -25.02 -0.40
N PRO A 324 -0.85 -24.70 0.87
CA PRO A 324 -2.22 -24.86 1.37
C PRO A 324 -3.15 -23.86 0.65
N GLN A 325 -4.32 -24.30 0.20
CA GLN A 325 -5.25 -23.43 -0.54
C GLN A 325 -5.61 -22.16 0.26
N ALA A 326 -5.65 -21.01 -0.42
CA ALA A 326 -5.84 -19.68 0.16
C ALA A 326 -7.31 -19.20 0.17
N ASP A 327 -7.66 -18.44 1.21
CA ASP A 327 -8.87 -17.63 1.32
C ASP A 327 -8.63 -16.17 0.90
N LEU A 328 -7.38 -15.70 1.01
CA LEU A 328 -6.95 -14.37 0.58
C LEU A 328 -5.60 -14.46 -0.12
N VAL A 329 -5.45 -13.82 -1.27
CA VAL A 329 -4.14 -13.62 -1.92
C VAL A 329 -3.89 -12.15 -2.19
N VAL A 330 -2.70 -11.68 -1.82
CA VAL A 330 -2.22 -10.31 -2.05
C VAL A 330 -1.11 -10.35 -3.09
N ILE A 331 -1.31 -9.63 -4.21
CA ILE A 331 -0.31 -9.44 -5.25
C ILE A 331 -0.12 -7.92 -5.43
N HIS A 332 0.81 -7.35 -4.68
CA HIS A 332 1.05 -5.91 -4.67
C HIS A 332 2.28 -5.53 -5.50
N GLY A 333 2.07 -4.83 -6.62
CA GLY A 333 3.18 -4.27 -7.40
C GLY A 333 4.05 -5.32 -8.09
N VAL A 334 3.47 -6.47 -8.50
CA VAL A 334 4.22 -7.55 -9.19
C VAL A 334 3.69 -7.84 -10.59
N TYR A 335 2.36 -7.87 -10.78
CA TYR A 335 1.78 -8.40 -12.02
C TYR A 335 2.15 -7.59 -13.28
N GLY A 336 2.27 -6.26 -13.17
CA GLY A 336 2.75 -5.42 -14.28
C GLY A 336 4.26 -5.51 -14.58
N TRP A 337 5.04 -6.06 -13.64
CA TRP A 337 6.51 -6.05 -13.66
C TRP A 337 7.15 -7.30 -14.26
N VAL A 338 6.35 -8.35 -14.46
CA VAL A 338 6.83 -9.68 -14.84
C VAL A 338 6.37 -10.10 -16.24
N GLY A 339 7.21 -10.89 -16.91
CA GLY A 339 6.95 -11.40 -18.26
C GLY A 339 5.78 -12.38 -18.33
N ALA A 340 5.32 -12.66 -19.56
CA ALA A 340 4.19 -13.54 -19.83
C ALA A 340 4.27 -14.95 -19.19
N PRO A 341 5.44 -15.64 -19.10
CA PRO A 341 5.54 -16.92 -18.42
C PRO A 341 5.19 -16.84 -16.92
N VAL A 342 5.66 -15.80 -16.24
CA VAL A 342 5.39 -15.60 -14.81
C VAL A 342 3.93 -15.18 -14.58
N LYS A 343 3.36 -14.32 -15.45
CA LYS A 343 1.91 -14.01 -15.43
C LYS A 343 1.06 -15.27 -15.59
N ALA A 344 1.45 -16.18 -16.50
CA ALA A 344 0.76 -17.46 -16.70
C ALA A 344 0.89 -18.39 -15.48
N ALA A 345 2.07 -18.48 -14.87
CA ALA A 345 2.29 -19.25 -13.64
C ALA A 345 1.47 -18.70 -12.46
N MET A 346 1.44 -17.37 -12.26
CA MET A 346 0.58 -16.72 -11.26
C MET A 346 -0.89 -17.08 -11.46
N ARG A 347 -1.38 -17.05 -12.70
CA ARG A 347 -2.76 -17.46 -13.01
C ARG A 347 -3.02 -18.93 -12.72
N GLU A 348 -2.10 -19.84 -13.05
CA GLU A 348 -2.24 -21.27 -12.76
C GLU A 348 -2.23 -21.56 -11.25
N LEU A 349 -1.37 -20.89 -10.50
CA LEU A 349 -1.30 -20.98 -9.04
C LEU A 349 -2.59 -20.44 -8.39
N LEU A 350 -3.14 -19.32 -8.88
CA LEU A 350 -4.45 -18.82 -8.45
C LEU A 350 -5.61 -19.76 -8.86
N ARG A 351 -5.52 -20.40 -10.03
CA ARG A 351 -6.54 -21.34 -10.54
C ARG A 351 -6.68 -22.57 -9.65
N THR A 352 -5.57 -23.13 -9.20
CA THR A 352 -5.50 -24.36 -8.40
C THR A 352 -5.53 -24.10 -6.89
N GLY A 353 -4.92 -23.00 -6.45
CA GLY A 353 -4.69 -22.66 -5.05
C GLY A 353 -5.81 -21.90 -4.34
N MET A 354 -6.73 -21.24 -5.05
CA MET A 354 -7.78 -20.44 -4.41
C MET A 354 -8.98 -21.28 -3.97
N ARG A 355 -9.40 -21.13 -2.71
CA ARG A 355 -10.68 -21.67 -2.20
C ARG A 355 -11.87 -21.00 -2.86
N ALA A 356 -13.02 -21.70 -2.89
CA ALA A 356 -14.29 -21.08 -3.23
C ALA A 356 -14.64 -20.01 -2.19
N GLY A 357 -15.06 -18.84 -2.63
CA GLY A 357 -15.25 -17.67 -1.78
C GLY A 357 -13.97 -16.84 -1.54
N GLY A 358 -12.80 -17.31 -1.96
CA GLY A 358 -11.54 -16.62 -1.70
C GLY A 358 -11.37 -15.32 -2.49
N LEU A 359 -10.79 -14.31 -1.82
CA LEU A 359 -10.55 -12.95 -2.32
C LEU A 359 -9.11 -12.80 -2.84
N ILE A 360 -8.92 -12.00 -3.88
CA ILE A 360 -7.61 -11.63 -4.41
C ILE A 360 -7.53 -10.11 -4.48
N TYR A 361 -6.47 -9.55 -3.92
CA TYR A 361 -6.02 -8.18 -4.19
C TYR A 361 -4.94 -8.21 -5.26
N LEU A 362 -5.08 -7.36 -6.27
CA LEU A 362 -4.15 -7.23 -7.38
C LEU A 362 -3.89 -5.76 -7.72
N SER A 363 -2.63 -5.31 -7.63
CA SER A 363 -2.24 -3.98 -8.12
C SER A 363 -1.27 -4.00 -9.30
N TYR A 364 -1.47 -3.03 -10.19
CA TYR A 364 -0.70 -2.88 -11.43
C TYR A 364 -0.79 -1.44 -11.95
N ASN A 365 0.28 -0.99 -12.60
CA ASN A 365 0.30 0.29 -13.31
C ASN A 365 -0.70 0.23 -14.47
N ALA A 366 -1.56 1.24 -14.59
CA ALA A 366 -2.77 1.17 -15.38
C ALA A 366 -2.71 2.06 -16.63
N MET A 367 -3.11 1.50 -17.77
CA MET A 367 -3.34 2.27 -18.99
C MET A 367 -4.75 2.88 -18.98
N PRO A 368 -4.95 4.10 -19.51
CA PRO A 368 -3.95 4.92 -20.21
C PRO A 368 -3.04 5.77 -19.32
N GLY A 369 -3.35 5.96 -18.02
CA GLY A 369 -2.68 6.93 -17.16
C GLY A 369 -1.16 6.76 -17.06
N SER A 370 -0.66 5.53 -16.93
CA SER A 370 0.77 5.22 -16.89
C SER A 370 1.48 5.26 -18.24
N GLY A 371 0.82 5.62 -19.34
CA GLY A 371 1.44 5.62 -20.68
C GLY A 371 2.71 6.48 -20.75
N GLN A 372 2.73 7.63 -20.07
CA GLN A 372 3.92 8.48 -19.96
C GLN A 372 5.06 7.85 -19.15
N MET A 373 4.75 7.06 -18.12
CA MET A 373 5.76 6.32 -17.36
C MET A 373 6.50 5.32 -18.25
N GLY A 374 5.79 4.66 -19.19
CA GLY A 374 6.39 3.73 -20.13
C GLY A 374 7.35 4.38 -21.14
N VAL A 375 7.05 5.61 -21.57
CA VAL A 375 7.98 6.38 -22.42
C VAL A 375 9.28 6.68 -21.66
N LEU A 376 9.16 7.12 -20.41
CA LEU A 376 10.30 7.44 -19.55
C LEU A 376 11.13 6.20 -19.19
N GLN A 377 10.46 5.12 -18.77
CA GLN A 377 11.08 3.84 -18.47
C GLN A 377 11.85 3.31 -19.69
N ARG A 378 11.27 3.34 -20.89
CA ARG A 378 11.94 2.85 -22.09
C ARG A 378 13.15 3.71 -22.45
N ALA A 379 13.07 5.02 -22.31
CA ALA A 379 14.19 5.93 -22.55
C ALA A 379 15.35 5.66 -21.57
N LEU A 380 15.06 5.49 -20.28
CA LEU A 380 16.06 5.15 -19.26
C LEU A 380 16.68 3.78 -19.51
N LEU A 381 15.88 2.76 -19.85
CA LEU A 381 16.39 1.41 -20.09
C LEU A 381 17.34 1.34 -21.29
N GLU A 382 17.00 1.98 -22.42
CA GLU A 382 17.89 2.01 -23.58
C GLU A 382 19.15 2.86 -23.32
N ALA A 383 19.03 3.98 -22.60
CA ALA A 383 20.19 4.77 -22.20
C ALA A 383 21.12 4.00 -21.23
N ALA A 384 20.57 3.19 -20.32
CA ALA A 384 21.33 2.34 -19.39
C ALA A 384 22.04 1.16 -20.09
N ARG A 385 21.64 0.79 -21.31
CA ARG A 385 22.35 -0.20 -22.15
C ARG A 385 23.60 0.37 -22.83
N LEU A 386 23.75 1.69 -22.88
CA LEU A 386 24.94 2.37 -23.43
C LEU A 386 26.10 2.46 -22.41
N SER A 387 25.87 2.08 -21.16
CA SER A 387 26.84 2.11 -20.07
C SER A 387 27.06 0.72 -19.47
N VAL A 388 28.28 0.46 -19.01
CA VAL A 388 28.71 -0.81 -18.38
C VAL A 388 29.00 -0.56 -16.90
N GLY A 389 28.55 -1.47 -16.03
CA GLY A 389 28.70 -1.35 -14.58
C GLY A 389 27.56 -2.01 -13.81
N ARG A 390 27.50 -1.76 -12.50
CA ARG A 390 26.33 -2.05 -11.65
C ARG A 390 25.10 -1.26 -12.11
N SER A 391 23.90 -1.73 -11.77
CA SER A 391 22.65 -1.09 -12.20
C SER A 391 22.51 0.37 -11.72
N ASP A 392 22.99 0.69 -10.52
CA ASP A 392 22.96 2.07 -9.98
C ASP A 392 23.79 3.06 -10.81
N ALA A 393 25.04 2.73 -11.11
CA ALA A 393 25.90 3.56 -11.96
C ALA A 393 25.34 3.70 -13.39
N ARG A 394 24.86 2.59 -13.96
CA ARG A 394 24.23 2.59 -15.30
C ARG A 394 22.95 3.42 -15.35
N LEU A 395 22.19 3.45 -14.26
CA LEU A 395 21.00 4.30 -14.14
C LEU A 395 21.38 5.78 -14.03
N GLN A 396 22.40 6.15 -13.25
CA GLN A 396 22.83 7.55 -13.15
C GLN A 396 23.28 8.11 -14.52
N ASP A 397 24.05 7.33 -15.28
CA ASP A 397 24.38 7.64 -16.68
C ASP A 397 23.12 7.77 -17.55
N ALA A 398 22.15 6.87 -17.39
CA ALA A 398 20.90 6.89 -18.13
C ALA A 398 20.06 8.14 -17.84
N ILE A 399 19.94 8.52 -16.55
CA ILE A 399 19.26 9.75 -16.12
C ILE A 399 19.91 10.96 -16.78
N ALA A 400 21.23 11.12 -16.68
CA ALA A 400 21.95 12.24 -17.29
C ALA A 400 21.75 12.32 -18.82
N ARG A 401 21.77 11.16 -19.52
CA ARG A 401 21.50 11.09 -20.97
C ARG A 401 20.06 11.48 -21.31
N VAL A 402 19.08 10.99 -20.56
CA VAL A 402 17.65 11.29 -20.78
C VAL A 402 17.33 12.76 -20.44
N GLU A 403 17.98 13.33 -19.43
CA GLU A 403 17.90 14.77 -19.15
C GLU A 403 18.50 15.62 -20.27
N ALA A 404 19.62 15.20 -20.87
CA ALA A 404 20.19 15.89 -22.03
C ALA A 404 19.25 15.85 -23.25
N LEU A 405 18.60 14.71 -23.51
CA LEU A 405 17.56 14.60 -24.57
C LEU A 405 16.36 15.53 -24.28
N ARG A 406 15.90 15.57 -23.02
CA ARG A 406 14.82 16.46 -22.58
C ARG A 406 15.18 17.94 -22.76
N ALA A 407 16.41 18.33 -22.43
CA ALA A 407 16.93 19.69 -22.61
C ALA A 407 17.08 20.06 -24.10
N ALA A 408 17.38 19.09 -24.97
CA ALA A 408 17.41 19.25 -26.42
C ALA A 408 16.01 19.29 -27.08
N GLY A 409 14.92 19.22 -26.30
CA GLY A 409 13.55 19.32 -26.82
C GLY A 409 12.94 18.01 -27.32
N ALA A 410 13.37 16.86 -26.80
CA ALA A 410 12.75 15.56 -27.11
C ALA A 410 11.26 15.54 -26.74
N VAL A 411 10.38 15.72 -27.73
CA VAL A 411 8.94 15.99 -27.59
C VAL A 411 8.20 15.10 -26.57
N HIS A 412 8.48 13.80 -26.54
CA HIS A 412 7.82 12.85 -25.63
C HIS A 412 8.45 12.75 -24.22
N LEU A 413 9.55 13.48 -23.96
CA LEU A 413 10.24 13.59 -22.67
C LEU A 413 10.18 15.03 -22.10
N SER A 414 9.95 16.03 -22.95
CA SER A 414 9.88 17.46 -22.60
C SER A 414 8.47 17.94 -22.21
N GLY A 415 7.53 17.02 -21.94
CA GLY A 415 6.14 17.35 -21.57
C GLY A 415 5.97 17.95 -20.17
N GLU A 416 4.88 18.71 -20.01
CA GLU A 416 4.39 19.20 -18.71
C GLU A 416 3.54 18.14 -17.97
N GLY A 417 3.21 18.39 -16.71
CA GLY A 417 2.48 17.45 -15.85
C GLY A 417 3.33 16.24 -15.46
N LEU A 418 2.70 15.06 -15.37
CA LEU A 418 3.26 13.83 -14.78
C LEU A 418 4.73 13.55 -15.15
N LEU A 419 5.15 13.68 -16.41
CA LEU A 419 6.57 13.52 -16.81
C LEU A 419 7.52 14.43 -16.02
N ASN A 420 7.19 15.71 -15.84
CA ASN A 420 8.02 16.66 -15.11
C ASN A 420 8.15 16.30 -13.62
N ASP A 421 7.09 15.71 -13.03
CA ASP A 421 7.09 15.28 -11.64
C ASP A 421 7.78 13.94 -11.45
N LEU A 422 7.73 13.05 -12.46
CA LEU A 422 8.56 11.85 -12.52
C LEU A 422 10.05 12.22 -12.59
N PHE A 423 10.43 13.21 -13.41
CA PHE A 423 11.82 13.70 -13.45
C PHE A 423 12.28 14.34 -12.14
N GLN A 424 11.42 15.08 -11.43
CA GLN A 424 11.75 15.57 -10.09
C GLN A 424 11.95 14.41 -9.11
N LYS A 425 11.01 13.45 -9.06
CA LYS A 425 11.12 12.23 -8.23
C LYS A 425 12.38 11.41 -8.55
N ILE A 426 12.81 11.33 -9.81
CA ILE A 426 14.05 10.66 -10.23
C ILE A 426 15.31 11.33 -9.68
N ARG A 427 15.30 12.64 -9.42
CA ARG A 427 16.41 13.35 -8.78
C ARG A 427 16.43 13.17 -7.26
N ASP A 428 15.24 13.08 -6.66
CA ASP A 428 15.07 13.09 -5.20
C ASP A 428 15.05 11.68 -4.57
N ALA A 429 14.80 10.63 -5.35
CA ALA A 429 14.63 9.26 -4.86
C ALA A 429 15.94 8.47 -4.74
N ASP A 430 15.92 7.45 -3.89
CA ASP A 430 17.02 6.50 -3.70
C ASP A 430 17.37 5.79 -5.04
N PRO A 431 18.64 5.75 -5.47
CA PRO A 431 19.06 4.99 -6.65
C PRO A 431 18.59 3.54 -6.66
N ALA A 432 18.49 2.88 -5.50
CA ALA A 432 17.97 1.52 -5.39
C ALA A 432 16.50 1.42 -5.80
N TYR A 433 15.66 2.32 -5.28
CA TYR A 433 14.24 2.41 -5.66
C TYR A 433 14.11 2.61 -7.18
N LEU A 434 14.87 3.56 -7.73
CA LEU A 434 14.79 3.92 -9.14
C LEU A 434 15.28 2.80 -10.07
N VAL A 435 16.26 2.00 -9.65
CA VAL A 435 16.70 0.83 -10.42
C VAL A 435 15.57 -0.20 -10.50
N HIS A 436 14.89 -0.52 -9.40
CA HIS A 436 13.74 -1.42 -9.45
C HIS A 436 12.56 -0.83 -10.21
N GLU A 437 12.31 0.48 -10.14
CA GLU A 437 11.20 1.12 -10.83
C GLU A 437 11.42 1.24 -12.36
N TYR A 438 12.66 1.46 -12.83
CA TYR A 438 12.92 1.81 -14.24
C TYR A 438 13.83 0.85 -15.03
N MET A 439 14.61 -0.03 -14.39
CA MET A 439 15.53 -0.95 -15.11
C MET A 439 14.98 -2.36 -15.34
N ASN A 440 13.78 -2.69 -14.88
CA ASN A 440 13.13 -3.97 -15.17
C ASN A 440 12.69 -4.05 -16.65
N GLU A 441 13.27 -4.98 -17.42
CA GLU A 441 13.07 -5.08 -18.88
C GLU A 441 11.66 -5.53 -19.28
N THR A 442 10.94 -6.20 -18.39
CA THR A 442 9.59 -6.75 -18.63
C THR A 442 8.45 -5.89 -18.07
N TRP A 443 8.75 -4.66 -17.64
CA TRP A 443 7.76 -3.71 -17.15
C TRP A 443 6.69 -3.39 -18.21
N SER A 444 5.43 -3.37 -17.77
CA SER A 444 4.27 -3.06 -18.59
C SER A 444 3.17 -2.40 -17.75
N ALA A 445 2.67 -1.25 -18.21
CA ALA A 445 1.35 -0.78 -17.80
C ALA A 445 0.27 -1.57 -18.57
N LEU A 446 -0.83 -1.91 -17.91
CA LEU A 446 -1.85 -2.85 -18.42
C LEU A 446 -3.24 -2.18 -18.47
N TYR A 447 -4.07 -2.57 -19.43
CA TYR A 447 -5.48 -2.18 -19.42
C TYR A 447 -6.27 -3.07 -18.46
N HIS A 448 -7.28 -2.50 -17.78
CA HIS A 448 -8.16 -3.28 -16.91
C HIS A 448 -8.87 -4.43 -17.66
N SER A 449 -9.27 -4.22 -18.91
CA SER A 449 -9.87 -5.27 -19.76
C SER A 449 -8.98 -6.50 -19.89
N GLU A 450 -7.68 -6.33 -20.09
CA GLU A 450 -6.71 -7.42 -20.25
C GLU A 450 -6.56 -8.18 -18.92
N VAL A 451 -6.36 -7.47 -17.82
CA VAL A 451 -6.20 -8.08 -16.48
C VAL A 451 -7.49 -8.78 -16.05
N ALA A 452 -8.66 -8.18 -16.27
CA ALA A 452 -9.94 -8.78 -15.93
C ALA A 452 -10.27 -10.01 -16.80
N GLN A 453 -9.85 -10.04 -18.07
CA GLN A 453 -9.96 -11.24 -18.92
C GLN A 453 -9.00 -12.35 -18.46
N ASP A 454 -7.76 -11.99 -18.12
CA ASP A 454 -6.77 -12.89 -17.51
C ASP A 454 -7.33 -13.56 -16.25
N MET A 455 -7.93 -12.78 -15.33
CA MET A 455 -8.55 -13.29 -14.10
C MET A 455 -9.84 -14.10 -14.38
N MET A 456 -10.67 -13.65 -15.32
CA MET A 456 -11.89 -14.38 -15.73
C MET A 456 -11.56 -15.75 -16.32
N SER A 457 -10.46 -15.89 -17.07
CA SER A 457 -10.03 -17.16 -17.68
C SER A 457 -9.78 -18.29 -16.66
N ILE A 458 -9.47 -17.93 -15.40
CA ILE A 458 -9.23 -18.86 -14.29
C ILE A 458 -10.37 -18.88 -13.26
N GLY A 459 -11.56 -18.37 -13.64
CA GLY A 459 -12.78 -18.41 -12.84
C GLY A 459 -12.80 -17.44 -11.66
N LEU A 460 -12.11 -16.30 -11.78
CA LEU A 460 -12.17 -15.18 -10.84
C LEU A 460 -13.00 -14.03 -11.43
N THR A 461 -13.88 -13.44 -10.61
CA THR A 461 -14.74 -12.33 -11.04
C THR A 461 -14.30 -11.04 -10.38
N TYR A 462 -14.23 -9.94 -11.15
CA TYR A 462 -13.96 -8.60 -10.61
C TYR A 462 -15.03 -8.20 -9.58
N ALA A 463 -14.56 -7.83 -8.39
CA ALA A 463 -15.39 -7.46 -7.25
C ALA A 463 -15.64 -5.95 -7.19
N GLY A 464 -14.58 -5.16 -7.35
CA GLY A 464 -14.55 -3.70 -7.24
C GLY A 464 -13.13 -3.18 -7.01
N SER A 465 -12.97 -1.90 -6.68
CA SER A 465 -11.68 -1.35 -6.27
C SER A 465 -11.41 -1.63 -4.78
N ALA A 466 -10.16 -1.90 -4.44
CA ALA A 466 -9.67 -1.93 -3.08
C ALA A 466 -9.62 -0.53 -2.43
N MET A 467 -9.76 0.55 -3.22
CA MET A 467 -9.93 1.92 -2.73
C MET A 467 -11.42 2.20 -2.46
N PRO A 468 -11.85 2.48 -1.22
CA PRO A 468 -13.27 2.54 -0.88
C PRO A 468 -14.10 3.51 -1.73
N HIS A 469 -13.69 4.78 -1.86
CA HIS A 469 -14.39 5.81 -2.64
C HIS A 469 -14.48 5.52 -4.15
N GLU A 470 -13.56 4.73 -4.73
CA GLU A 470 -13.60 4.42 -6.16
C GLU A 470 -14.76 3.49 -6.55
N ASN A 471 -15.41 2.86 -5.57
CA ASN A 471 -16.60 2.03 -5.78
C ASN A 471 -17.90 2.84 -5.95
N PHE A 472 -17.84 4.17 -5.87
CA PHE A 472 -18.98 5.07 -6.05
C PHE A 472 -18.86 5.76 -7.42
N PRO A 473 -19.73 5.44 -8.40
CA PRO A 473 -19.66 6.04 -9.73
C PRO A 473 -19.74 7.58 -9.68
N ASP A 474 -20.63 8.13 -8.88
CA ASP A 474 -20.94 9.57 -8.79
C ASP A 474 -19.78 10.42 -8.21
N LEU A 475 -18.82 9.80 -7.51
CA LEU A 475 -17.60 10.48 -7.06
C LEU A 475 -16.50 10.48 -8.14
N MET A 476 -16.58 9.52 -9.06
CA MET A 476 -15.52 9.25 -10.03
C MET A 476 -15.87 9.73 -11.43
N LEU A 477 -17.15 9.97 -11.73
CA LEU A 477 -17.65 10.38 -13.04
C LEU A 477 -18.66 11.51 -12.87
N THR A 478 -18.60 12.50 -13.76
CA THR A 478 -19.69 13.47 -13.94
C THR A 478 -20.93 12.77 -14.51
N PRO A 479 -22.15 13.31 -14.32
CA PRO A 479 -23.38 12.69 -14.83
C PRO A 479 -23.35 12.37 -16.33
N ALA A 480 -22.77 13.25 -17.15
CA ALA A 480 -22.63 13.03 -18.60
C ALA A 480 -21.65 11.90 -18.95
N GLN A 481 -20.58 11.71 -18.16
CA GLN A 481 -19.66 10.59 -18.33
C GLN A 481 -20.29 9.26 -17.87
N ALA A 482 -21.08 9.29 -16.79
CA ALA A 482 -21.84 8.13 -16.32
C ALA A 482 -22.91 7.70 -17.34
N GLU A 483 -23.62 8.65 -17.94
CA GLU A 483 -24.57 8.43 -19.04
C GLU A 483 -23.87 7.83 -20.28
N ALA A 484 -22.72 8.39 -20.68
CA ALA A 484 -21.92 7.90 -21.82
C ALA A 484 -21.32 6.49 -21.64
N LEU A 485 -21.31 5.94 -20.41
CA LEU A 485 -20.94 4.56 -20.12
C LEU A 485 -22.16 3.66 -19.86
N GLY A 486 -23.37 4.22 -19.84
CA GLY A 486 -24.59 3.58 -19.38
C GLY A 486 -24.96 2.30 -20.15
N ASP A 487 -24.75 2.31 -21.46
CA ASP A 487 -25.09 1.24 -22.41
C ASP A 487 -24.02 0.14 -22.54
N VAL A 488 -22.79 0.36 -22.03
CA VAL A 488 -21.66 -0.57 -22.16
C VAL A 488 -21.86 -1.84 -21.33
N ALA A 489 -22.56 -2.83 -21.88
CA ALA A 489 -23.01 -4.02 -21.15
C ALA A 489 -21.88 -4.92 -20.61
N VAL A 490 -20.67 -4.88 -21.20
CA VAL A 490 -19.54 -5.73 -20.82
C VAL A 490 -18.73 -5.07 -19.68
N PRO A 491 -18.71 -5.63 -18.45
CA PRO A 491 -18.20 -4.90 -17.27
C PRO A 491 -16.74 -4.48 -17.35
N HIS A 492 -15.85 -5.37 -17.82
CA HIS A 492 -14.41 -5.05 -17.94
C HIS A 492 -14.12 -4.04 -19.05
N VAL A 493 -14.96 -3.96 -20.08
CA VAL A 493 -14.88 -2.91 -21.10
C VAL A 493 -15.37 -1.59 -20.52
N ARG A 494 -16.49 -1.59 -19.78
CA ARG A 494 -17.02 -0.41 -19.08
C ARG A 494 -15.98 0.19 -18.12
N GLU A 495 -15.32 -0.63 -17.31
CA GLU A 495 -14.26 -0.17 -16.39
C GLU A 495 -13.00 0.33 -17.12
N THR A 496 -12.68 -0.18 -18.32
CA THR A 496 -11.57 0.32 -19.14
C THR A 496 -11.91 1.64 -19.83
N LEU A 497 -13.15 1.81 -20.29
CA LEU A 497 -13.65 3.08 -20.82
C LEU A 497 -13.82 4.12 -19.72
N ARG A 498 -14.17 3.70 -18.49
CA ARG A 498 -14.15 4.52 -17.29
C ARG A 498 -12.76 5.11 -17.04
N ASP A 499 -11.70 4.31 -17.13
CA ASP A 499 -10.32 4.80 -17.01
C ASP A 499 -9.92 5.86 -18.05
N MET A 500 -10.63 6.01 -19.17
CA MET A 500 -10.39 7.09 -20.14
C MET A 500 -10.82 8.47 -19.60
N PHE A 501 -11.67 8.51 -18.56
CA PHE A 501 -12.07 9.74 -17.88
C PHE A 501 -11.27 10.01 -16.60
N LEU A 502 -10.40 9.08 -16.17
CA LEU A 502 -9.67 9.16 -14.91
C LEU A 502 -8.17 9.26 -15.17
N ASN A 503 -7.46 10.14 -14.46
CA ASN A 503 -5.99 10.14 -14.50
C ASN A 503 -5.40 9.01 -13.62
N ARG A 504 -5.87 7.77 -13.83
CA ARG A 504 -5.54 6.62 -12.99
C ARG A 504 -4.27 5.94 -13.49
N ILE A 505 -3.17 6.17 -12.78
CA ILE A 505 -1.87 5.53 -13.03
C ILE A 505 -1.71 4.16 -12.33
N LEU A 506 -2.49 3.89 -11.27
CA LEU A 506 -2.39 2.64 -10.52
C LEU A 506 -3.80 2.09 -10.28
N ARG A 507 -4.06 0.85 -10.71
CA ARG A 507 -5.24 0.10 -10.28
C ARG A 507 -4.91 -0.80 -9.09
N LYS A 508 -5.93 -1.01 -8.27
CA LYS A 508 -5.92 -1.86 -7.08
C LYS A 508 -7.23 -2.62 -7.06
N ASP A 509 -7.30 -3.63 -7.90
CA ASP A 509 -8.53 -4.35 -8.16
C ASP A 509 -8.71 -5.49 -7.14
N LEU A 510 -9.96 -5.73 -6.74
CA LEU A 510 -10.37 -6.92 -6.03
C LEU A 510 -11.00 -7.92 -7.00
N TYR A 511 -10.64 -9.19 -6.86
CA TYR A 511 -11.25 -10.32 -7.58
C TYR A 511 -11.67 -11.41 -6.58
N MET A 512 -12.67 -12.23 -6.91
CA MET A 512 -13.15 -13.29 -6.02
C MET A 512 -13.49 -14.58 -6.78
N ARG A 513 -13.12 -15.74 -6.22
CA ARG A 513 -13.51 -17.04 -6.76
C ARG A 513 -14.95 -17.37 -6.39
N GLY A 514 -15.83 -17.47 -7.38
CA GLY A 514 -17.26 -17.75 -7.13
C GLY A 514 -17.96 -16.58 -6.42
N LEU A 515 -17.77 -15.37 -6.94
CA LEU A 515 -18.25 -14.12 -6.34
C LEU A 515 -19.73 -14.17 -5.94
N VAL A 516 -20.01 -13.82 -4.68
CA VAL A 516 -21.37 -13.67 -4.13
C VAL A 516 -21.64 -12.19 -3.87
N ARG A 517 -22.83 -11.71 -4.27
CA ARG A 517 -23.29 -10.33 -4.02
C ARG A 517 -24.18 -10.31 -2.78
N LEU A 518 -23.95 -9.34 -1.90
CA LEU A 518 -24.81 -9.08 -0.74
C LEU A 518 -26.08 -8.34 -1.17
N SER A 519 -27.19 -8.55 -0.45
CA SER A 519 -28.31 -7.63 -0.53
C SER A 519 -27.93 -6.28 0.07
N GLU A 520 -28.62 -5.19 -0.28
CA GLU A 520 -28.37 -3.87 0.31
C GLU A 520 -28.51 -3.88 1.83
N ARG A 521 -29.47 -4.65 2.35
CA ARG A 521 -29.70 -4.84 3.79
C ARG A 521 -28.51 -5.54 4.45
N ASP A 522 -28.06 -6.67 3.89
CA ASP A 522 -26.98 -7.46 4.49
C ASP A 522 -25.65 -6.71 4.41
N ARG A 523 -25.40 -6.00 3.30
CA ARG A 523 -24.28 -5.08 3.13
C ARG A 523 -24.29 -3.98 4.19
N ALA A 524 -25.42 -3.29 4.35
CA ALA A 524 -25.57 -2.23 5.35
C ALA A 524 -25.39 -2.76 6.78
N GLN A 525 -25.92 -3.95 7.09
CA GLN A 525 -25.77 -4.59 8.39
C GLN A 525 -24.32 -5.01 8.68
N ALA A 526 -23.62 -5.60 7.69
CA ALA A 526 -22.22 -5.99 7.83
C ALA A 526 -21.28 -4.79 8.04
N LEU A 527 -21.54 -3.67 7.35
CA LEU A 527 -20.80 -2.42 7.52
C LEU A 527 -21.13 -1.72 8.83
N ALA A 528 -22.41 -1.67 9.24
CA ALA A 528 -22.82 -1.09 10.52
C ALA A 528 -22.23 -1.84 11.73
N ALA A 529 -21.93 -3.13 11.59
CA ALA A 529 -21.24 -3.94 12.59
C ALA A 529 -19.70 -3.81 12.57
N GLN A 530 -19.10 -3.22 11.53
CA GLN A 530 -17.65 -3.07 11.43
C GLN A 530 -17.16 -2.03 12.46
N THR A 531 -16.20 -2.42 13.30
CA THR A 531 -15.50 -1.53 14.22
C THR A 531 -14.47 -0.69 13.48
N PHE A 532 -14.34 0.57 13.87
CA PHE A 532 -13.36 1.53 13.37
C PHE A 532 -12.49 2.06 14.51
N CYS A 533 -11.28 2.47 14.16
CA CYS A 533 -10.27 3.07 15.02
C CYS A 533 -9.81 4.39 14.36
N ALA A 534 -9.42 5.40 15.14
CA ALA A 534 -8.95 6.66 14.56
C ALA A 534 -7.67 6.47 13.72
N ALA A 535 -7.53 7.23 12.63
CA ALA A 535 -6.41 7.12 11.69
C ALA A 535 -5.33 8.19 11.86
N CYS A 536 -5.72 9.37 12.33
CA CYS A 536 -4.88 10.55 12.54
C CYS A 536 -5.46 11.38 13.69
N ASN A 537 -4.73 12.38 14.16
CA ASN A 537 -5.29 13.36 15.07
C ASN A 537 -6.37 14.19 14.34
N PRO A 538 -7.65 14.10 14.77
CA PRO A 538 -8.75 14.69 14.01
C PRO A 538 -8.84 16.21 14.14
N THR A 539 -8.09 16.86 15.04
CA THR A 539 -8.04 18.33 15.11
C THR A 539 -7.30 18.94 13.92
N GLU A 540 -6.29 18.26 13.39
CA GLU A 540 -5.47 18.69 12.24
C GLU A 540 -5.92 18.09 10.91
N ALA A 541 -6.86 17.12 10.94
CA ALA A 541 -7.33 16.43 9.74
C ALA A 541 -8.06 17.37 8.75
N GLY A 542 -7.76 17.21 7.47
CA GLY A 542 -8.55 17.82 6.40
C GLY A 542 -9.90 17.12 6.25
N LEU A 543 -10.94 17.88 5.91
CA LEU A 543 -12.27 17.37 5.57
C LEU A 543 -12.56 17.43 4.06
N SER A 544 -11.52 17.48 3.22
CA SER A 544 -11.67 17.50 1.77
C SER A 544 -11.11 16.21 1.19
N LEU A 545 -11.91 15.51 0.39
CA LEU A 545 -11.52 14.34 -0.39
C LEU A 545 -11.52 14.72 -1.86
N ARG A 546 -10.36 14.74 -2.51
CA ARG A 546 -10.28 14.92 -3.96
C ARG A 546 -10.88 13.72 -4.68
N ALA A 547 -11.78 13.96 -5.62
CA ALA A 547 -12.31 12.92 -6.49
C ALA A 547 -12.38 13.41 -7.95
N PRO A 548 -12.28 12.53 -8.96
CA PRO A 548 -12.24 12.95 -10.37
C PRO A 548 -13.48 13.68 -10.87
N ALA A 549 -14.66 13.49 -10.24
CA ALA A 549 -15.86 14.27 -10.55
C ALA A 549 -15.88 15.67 -9.89
N GLY A 550 -14.99 15.94 -8.95
CA GLY A 550 -14.90 17.16 -8.15
C GLY A 550 -14.45 16.89 -6.71
N ASP A 551 -13.95 17.91 -6.02
CA ASP A 551 -13.58 17.81 -4.60
C ASP A 551 -14.83 17.68 -3.71
N ILE A 552 -14.75 16.81 -2.70
CA ILE A 552 -15.84 16.48 -1.79
C ILE A 552 -15.50 17.02 -0.40
N GLU A 553 -16.23 18.04 0.03
CA GLU A 553 -16.17 18.50 1.42
C GLU A 553 -17.02 17.58 2.31
N LEU A 554 -16.35 16.87 3.21
CA LEU A 554 -16.95 16.03 4.23
C LEU A 554 -17.60 16.91 5.32
N PRO A 555 -18.87 16.66 5.68
CA PRO A 555 -19.50 17.32 6.81
C PRO A 555 -18.68 17.20 8.11
N GLU A 556 -18.68 18.24 8.94
CA GLU A 556 -17.97 18.27 10.23
C GLU A 556 -18.30 17.07 11.15
N ALA A 557 -19.48 16.45 10.98
CA ALA A 557 -19.84 15.17 11.60
C ALA A 557 -18.80 14.04 11.41
N TYR A 558 -18.05 14.03 10.30
CA TYR A 558 -16.96 13.08 10.05
C TYR A 558 -15.75 13.36 10.95
N ARG A 559 -15.42 14.63 11.23
CA ARG A 559 -14.40 14.99 12.24
C ARG A 559 -14.88 14.60 13.64
N GLN A 560 -16.14 14.86 13.96
CA GLN A 560 -16.71 14.49 15.26
C GLN A 560 -16.73 12.96 15.47
N ALA A 561 -16.95 12.17 14.42
CA ALA A 561 -16.77 10.72 14.46
C ALA A 561 -15.32 10.32 14.75
N ALA A 562 -14.36 10.95 14.07
CA ALA A 562 -12.93 10.71 14.29
C ALA A 562 -12.47 11.16 15.70
N LEU A 563 -13.01 12.25 16.24
CA LEU A 563 -12.81 12.72 17.62
C LEU A 563 -13.33 11.71 18.65
N SER A 564 -14.52 11.14 18.44
CA SER A 564 -15.04 10.08 19.31
C SER A 564 -14.16 8.82 19.23
N LEU A 565 -13.74 8.40 18.03
CA LEU A 565 -12.78 7.30 17.87
C LEU A 565 -11.41 7.56 18.52
N TRP A 566 -11.01 8.82 18.65
CA TRP A 566 -9.75 9.26 19.24
C TRP A 566 -9.80 9.29 20.77
N HIS A 567 -10.87 9.85 21.34
CA HIS A 567 -11.02 10.03 22.78
C HIS A 567 -11.67 8.82 23.48
N ASP A 568 -12.74 8.29 22.91
CA ASP A 568 -13.53 7.18 23.48
C ASP A 568 -13.01 5.81 23.03
N GLY A 569 -12.14 5.79 22.02
CA GLY A 569 -11.53 4.59 21.45
C GLY A 569 -12.40 3.91 20.37
N PRO A 570 -12.07 2.66 20.00
CA PRO A 570 -12.66 2.00 18.83
C PRO A 570 -14.17 1.70 18.97
N GLN A 571 -14.95 2.05 17.96
CA GLN A 571 -16.43 1.92 17.96
C GLN A 571 -16.97 1.29 16.67
N PRO A 572 -18.11 0.57 16.71
CA PRO A 572 -18.79 0.12 15.51
C PRO A 572 -19.39 1.30 14.74
N LEU A 573 -19.43 1.19 13.41
CA LEU A 573 -20.00 2.25 12.55
C LEU A 573 -21.45 2.60 12.93
N SER A 574 -22.24 1.63 13.38
CA SER A 574 -23.58 1.85 13.95
C SER A 574 -23.60 2.83 15.12
N ALA A 575 -22.58 2.83 16.00
CA ALA A 575 -22.49 3.78 17.10
C ALA A 575 -22.12 5.19 16.59
N LEU A 576 -21.17 5.28 15.66
CA LEU A 576 -20.80 6.55 15.01
C LEU A 576 -22.01 7.18 14.29
N MET A 577 -22.80 6.36 13.59
CA MET A 577 -24.04 6.75 12.91
C MET A 577 -25.19 7.09 13.85
N ALA A 578 -25.25 6.52 15.05
CA ALA A 578 -26.24 6.87 16.07
C ALA A 578 -25.86 8.12 16.87
N GLY A 579 -24.56 8.39 17.02
CA GLY A 579 -24.00 9.54 17.74
C GLY A 579 -23.51 10.66 16.80
N PRO A 580 -22.19 10.85 16.65
CA PRO A 580 -21.61 12.03 15.98
C PRO A 580 -22.06 12.22 14.52
N MET A 581 -22.46 11.16 13.81
CA MET A 581 -22.97 11.22 12.43
C MET A 581 -24.49 11.13 12.31
N GLY A 582 -25.25 11.13 13.42
CA GLY A 582 -26.71 10.96 13.41
C GLY A 582 -27.50 12.08 12.72
N GLY A 583 -26.89 13.26 12.54
CA GLY A 583 -27.46 14.35 11.73
C GLY A 583 -27.20 14.24 10.22
N THR A 584 -26.41 13.25 9.77
CA THR A 584 -26.08 13.06 8.36
C THR A 584 -27.13 12.22 7.63
N ARG A 585 -27.16 12.31 6.29
CA ARG A 585 -27.94 11.40 5.43
C ARG A 585 -27.13 10.23 4.87
N ALA A 586 -25.90 10.05 5.35
CA ALA A 586 -25.00 9.03 4.83
C ALA A 586 -25.52 7.63 5.18
N THR A 587 -25.52 6.73 4.20
CA THR A 587 -25.70 5.30 4.41
C THR A 587 -24.46 4.69 5.09
N PRO A 588 -24.54 3.49 5.69
CA PRO A 588 -23.36 2.80 6.22
C PRO A 588 -22.27 2.54 5.15
N VAL A 589 -22.66 2.48 3.88
CA VAL A 589 -21.75 2.29 2.74
C VAL A 589 -20.92 3.55 2.51
N GLU A 590 -21.59 4.70 2.38
CA GLU A 590 -20.93 6.01 2.19
C GLU A 590 -20.12 6.40 3.43
N ALA A 591 -20.69 6.26 4.63
CA ALA A 591 -20.03 6.62 5.88
C ALA A 591 -18.72 5.84 6.08
N GLY A 592 -18.75 4.51 5.93
CA GLY A 592 -17.54 3.68 6.03
C GLY A 592 -16.51 3.99 4.93
N ALA A 593 -16.96 4.24 3.70
CA ALA A 593 -16.06 4.56 2.59
C ALA A 593 -15.35 5.92 2.74
N LEU A 594 -16.09 6.95 3.18
CA LEU A 594 -15.59 8.31 3.32
C LEU A 594 -14.73 8.50 4.58
N LEU A 595 -15.05 7.81 5.69
CA LEU A 595 -14.18 7.77 6.88
C LEU A 595 -12.78 7.23 6.56
N VAL A 596 -12.68 6.16 5.75
CA VAL A 596 -11.38 5.58 5.36
C VAL A 596 -10.73 6.38 4.25
N SER A 597 -11.48 6.82 3.23
CA SER A 597 -10.91 7.56 2.10
C SER A 597 -10.43 8.96 2.47
N GLY A 598 -11.11 9.64 3.40
CA GLY A 598 -10.63 10.88 4.02
C GLY A 598 -9.48 10.66 5.01
N GLY A 599 -9.11 9.40 5.30
CA GLY A 599 -8.07 9.04 6.26
C GLY A 599 -8.37 9.48 7.69
N LEU A 600 -9.64 9.46 8.08
CA LEU A 600 -10.13 9.81 9.42
C LEU A 600 -10.20 8.58 10.33
N ALA A 601 -10.49 7.41 9.77
CA ALA A 601 -10.55 6.15 10.50
C ALA A 601 -10.01 4.96 9.68
N TRP A 602 -9.64 3.89 10.37
CA TRP A 602 -9.35 2.56 9.82
C TRP A 602 -10.40 1.56 10.30
N PRO A 603 -10.83 0.59 9.48
CA PRO A 603 -11.54 -0.57 10.01
C PRO A 603 -10.58 -1.36 10.90
N CYS A 604 -11.05 -1.81 12.07
CA CYS A 604 -10.16 -2.46 13.02
C CYS A 604 -10.77 -3.67 13.74
N LEU A 605 -9.87 -4.56 14.15
CA LEU A 605 -10.10 -5.81 14.84
C LEU A 605 -10.43 -5.57 16.33
N PRO A 606 -10.97 -6.59 17.02
CA PRO A 606 -11.14 -6.59 18.47
C PRO A 606 -9.84 -6.26 19.23
N PRO A 607 -9.93 -5.92 20.52
CA PRO A 607 -8.74 -5.71 21.35
C PRO A 607 -7.78 -6.92 21.27
N PRO A 608 -6.47 -6.70 21.04
CA PRO A 608 -5.50 -7.79 20.96
C PRO A 608 -5.37 -8.53 22.31
N GLY A 609 -5.33 -9.86 22.25
CA GLY A 609 -5.09 -10.69 23.43
C GLY A 609 -3.62 -10.67 23.90
N PRO A 610 -3.31 -11.23 25.09
CA PRO A 610 -1.97 -11.20 25.67
C PRO A 610 -0.86 -11.75 24.76
N GLU A 611 -1.16 -12.80 23.97
CA GLU A 611 -0.18 -13.38 23.03
C GLU A 611 0.20 -12.39 21.92
N ILE A 612 -0.78 -11.69 21.34
CA ILE A 612 -0.55 -10.65 20.33
C ILE A 612 0.22 -9.50 20.96
N MET A 613 -0.18 -9.05 22.16
CA MET A 613 0.53 -7.98 22.87
C MET A 613 2.00 -8.33 23.15
N ALA A 614 2.32 -9.59 23.49
CA ALA A 614 3.70 -10.02 23.64
C ALA A 614 4.51 -9.90 22.33
N VAL A 615 3.89 -10.09 21.17
CA VAL A 615 4.51 -9.85 19.85
C VAL A 615 4.69 -8.34 19.60
N VAL A 616 3.71 -7.51 19.94
CA VAL A 616 3.81 -6.04 19.83
C VAL A 616 4.98 -5.51 20.67
N GLY A 617 5.12 -5.95 21.93
CA GLY A 617 6.22 -5.54 22.80
C GLY A 617 7.60 -5.90 22.24
N ARG A 618 7.74 -7.08 21.61
CA ARG A 618 8.96 -7.44 20.86
C ARG A 618 9.17 -6.52 19.66
N GLY A 619 8.11 -6.18 18.92
CA GLY A 619 8.17 -5.24 17.80
C GLY A 619 8.64 -3.83 18.21
N VAL A 620 8.16 -3.33 19.35
CA VAL A 620 8.62 -2.06 19.95
C VAL A 620 10.09 -2.14 20.35
N ALA A 621 10.50 -3.20 21.05
CA ALA A 621 11.89 -3.38 21.46
C ALA A 621 12.86 -3.46 20.26
N LEU A 622 12.45 -4.11 19.16
CA LEU A 622 13.20 -4.15 17.90
C LEU A 622 13.30 -2.78 17.23
N ALA A 623 12.20 -2.02 17.19
CA ALA A 623 12.20 -0.65 16.67
C ALA A 623 13.15 0.26 17.46
N ALA A 624 13.11 0.19 18.79
CA ALA A 624 14.00 0.95 19.66
C ALA A 624 15.45 0.46 19.62
N ALA A 625 15.71 -0.84 19.41
CA ALA A 625 17.07 -1.35 19.18
C ALA A 625 17.68 -0.77 17.89
N ALA A 626 16.93 -0.76 16.79
CA ALA A 626 17.38 -0.14 15.54
C ALA A 626 17.64 1.37 15.68
N VAL A 627 16.80 2.07 16.45
CA VAL A 627 16.97 3.51 16.74
C VAL A 627 18.15 3.77 17.69
N ARG A 628 18.47 2.86 18.62
CA ARG A 628 19.70 2.93 19.44
C ARG A 628 20.95 2.71 18.59
N GLU A 629 20.93 1.78 17.65
CA GLU A 629 22.08 1.48 16.76
C GLU A 629 22.32 2.56 15.69
N SER A 630 21.26 3.15 15.13
CA SER A 630 21.34 4.09 13.99
C SER A 630 20.99 5.55 14.35
N GLY A 631 20.63 5.82 15.61
CA GLY A 631 20.30 7.16 16.12
C GLY A 631 18.82 7.56 16.03
N LEU A 632 18.39 8.54 16.84
CA LEU A 632 17.03 9.12 16.90
C LEU A 632 16.45 9.64 15.58
N GLY A 633 17.28 9.90 14.56
CA GLY A 633 16.81 10.25 13.21
C GLY A 633 16.21 9.07 12.43
N THR A 634 16.46 7.85 12.89
CA THR A 634 16.02 6.59 12.25
C THR A 634 14.50 6.49 12.23
N GLN A 635 13.94 6.15 11.07
CA GLN A 635 12.55 5.74 10.95
C GLN A 635 12.44 4.24 11.24
N ALA A 636 11.47 3.85 12.06
CA ALA A 636 11.19 2.47 12.39
C ALA A 636 9.71 2.14 12.10
N THR A 637 9.32 0.88 12.32
CA THR A 637 7.94 0.40 12.17
C THR A 637 7.55 -0.42 13.39
N VAL A 638 6.34 -0.20 13.89
CA VAL A 638 5.78 -0.93 15.06
C VAL A 638 4.49 -1.63 14.65
N PRO A 639 4.28 -2.92 15.01
CA PRO A 639 3.03 -3.62 14.74
C PRO A 639 1.82 -2.92 15.38
N ALA A 640 0.78 -2.68 14.58
CA ALA A 640 -0.49 -2.11 15.00
C ALA A 640 -1.58 -3.18 14.79
N PRO A 641 -1.71 -4.14 15.72
CA PRO A 641 -2.46 -5.38 15.48
C PRO A 641 -3.93 -5.11 15.18
N ARG A 642 -4.53 -4.05 15.73
CA ARG A 642 -5.94 -3.74 15.47
C ARG A 642 -6.22 -3.40 14.01
N VAL A 643 -5.26 -2.88 13.25
CA VAL A 643 -5.45 -2.53 11.82
C VAL A 643 -4.80 -3.53 10.86
N GLY A 644 -4.23 -4.63 11.38
CA GLY A 644 -3.66 -5.71 10.55
C GLY A 644 -2.36 -5.36 9.82
N THR A 645 -1.62 -4.37 10.31
CA THR A 645 -0.44 -3.82 9.64
C THR A 645 0.59 -3.29 10.65
N GLU A 646 1.70 -2.76 10.17
CA GLU A 646 2.64 -1.96 10.95
C GLU A 646 2.46 -0.47 10.65
N ILE A 647 2.82 0.38 11.62
CA ILE A 647 2.76 1.84 11.50
C ILE A 647 4.20 2.38 11.53
N PRO A 648 4.58 3.27 10.59
CA PRO A 648 5.86 3.95 10.65
C PRO A 648 5.90 4.91 11.85
N VAL A 649 7.01 4.91 12.56
CA VAL A 649 7.27 5.76 13.72
C VAL A 649 8.66 6.39 13.61
N ALA A 650 8.78 7.66 14.02
CA ALA A 650 10.07 8.33 14.13
C ALA A 650 10.89 7.77 15.31
N GLY A 651 12.21 7.97 15.33
CA GLY A 651 13.06 7.44 16.40
C GLY A 651 12.67 7.91 17.81
N LEU A 652 12.25 9.17 17.95
CA LEU A 652 11.70 9.69 19.21
C LEU A 652 10.42 8.94 19.64
N GLU A 653 9.53 8.64 18.69
CA GLU A 653 8.28 7.90 18.93
C GLU A 653 8.57 6.45 19.34
N ALA A 654 9.48 5.77 18.64
CA ALA A 654 9.90 4.41 18.95
C ALA A 654 10.53 4.29 20.35
N MET A 655 11.43 5.21 20.70
CA MET A 655 12.05 5.25 22.05
C MET A 655 11.04 5.62 23.14
N THR A 656 10.03 6.45 22.82
CA THR A 656 8.92 6.75 23.74
C THR A 656 8.06 5.51 23.97
N LEU A 657 7.70 4.77 22.91
CA LEU A 657 6.97 3.50 23.02
C LEU A 657 7.74 2.48 23.89
N ASP A 658 9.05 2.34 23.68
CA ASP A 658 9.93 1.45 24.45
C ASP A 658 10.00 1.83 25.95
N ALA A 659 10.02 3.12 26.28
CA ALA A 659 9.93 3.59 27.66
C ALA A 659 8.58 3.23 28.31
N LEU A 660 7.47 3.46 27.60
CA LEU A 660 6.12 3.13 28.08
C LEU A 660 5.94 1.61 28.27
N TRP A 661 6.48 0.79 27.35
CA TRP A 661 6.52 -0.67 27.47
C TRP A 661 7.42 -1.15 28.61
N SER A 662 8.42 -0.36 28.99
CA SER A 662 9.29 -0.60 30.17
C SER A 662 8.64 -0.15 31.49
N GLY A 663 7.39 0.36 31.46
CA GLY A 663 6.65 0.79 32.64
C GLY A 663 6.88 2.23 33.08
N VAL A 664 7.57 3.05 32.28
CA VAL A 664 7.69 4.49 32.54
C VAL A 664 6.33 5.16 32.39
N SER A 665 5.93 5.99 33.36
CA SER A 665 4.65 6.71 33.30
C SER A 665 4.64 7.69 32.12
N PRO A 666 3.54 7.78 31.33
CA PRO A 666 3.42 8.78 30.27
C PRO A 666 3.52 10.22 30.78
N ASP A 667 3.15 10.46 32.04
CA ASP A 667 3.18 11.80 32.65
C ASP A 667 4.57 12.18 33.19
N ASP A 668 5.43 11.19 33.47
CA ASP A 668 6.80 11.41 33.94
C ASP A 668 7.73 11.78 32.77
N THR A 669 7.67 13.06 32.40
CA THR A 669 8.50 13.64 31.34
C THR A 669 9.99 13.46 31.62
N ALA A 670 10.43 13.47 32.87
CA ALA A 670 11.84 13.36 33.21
C ALA A 670 12.35 11.93 32.99
N ALA A 671 11.62 10.92 33.50
CA ALA A 671 11.97 9.51 33.28
C ALA A 671 11.91 9.13 31.79
N LEU A 672 10.94 9.65 31.02
CA LEU A 672 10.88 9.46 29.56
C LEU A 672 12.13 10.02 28.87
N VAL A 673 12.55 11.25 29.20
CA VAL A 673 13.75 11.87 28.61
C VAL A 673 15.01 11.08 28.95
N GLU A 674 15.18 10.63 30.19
CA GLU A 674 16.35 9.81 30.56
C GLU A 674 16.34 8.46 29.83
N HIS A 675 15.19 7.76 29.72
CA HIS A 675 15.10 6.50 28.96
C HIS A 675 15.44 6.68 27.48
N ILE A 676 14.98 7.78 26.87
CA ILE A 676 15.21 8.09 25.47
C ILE A 676 16.68 8.48 25.23
N TRP A 677 17.30 9.26 26.12
CA TRP A 677 18.59 9.91 25.86
C TRP A 677 19.80 9.20 26.46
N ALA A 678 19.66 8.42 27.54
CA ALA A 678 20.77 7.72 28.18
C ALA A 678 21.60 6.82 27.24
N PRO A 679 21.02 6.09 26.25
CA PRO A 679 21.83 5.32 25.29
C PRO A 679 22.79 6.19 24.49
N PHE A 680 22.33 7.33 23.98
CA PHE A 680 23.10 8.23 23.13
C PHE A 680 24.12 9.07 23.91
N GLN A 681 23.89 9.31 25.21
CA GLN A 681 24.90 9.90 26.10
C GLN A 681 26.14 9.02 26.24
N ALA A 682 25.98 7.70 26.33
CA ALA A 682 27.08 6.76 26.50
C ALA A 682 28.08 6.84 25.32
N ASP A 683 27.55 6.99 24.10
CA ASP A 683 28.32 7.07 22.86
C ASP A 683 28.81 8.49 22.50
N ARG A 684 28.59 9.47 23.40
CA ARG A 684 28.93 10.90 23.23
C ARG A 684 28.29 11.54 21.99
N GLU A 685 27.06 11.15 21.68
CA GLU A 685 26.36 11.72 20.53
C GLU A 685 25.76 13.10 20.80
N SER A 686 25.55 13.88 19.74
CA SER A 686 25.03 15.25 19.80
C SER A 686 23.66 15.36 19.14
N LEU A 687 22.73 16.10 19.75
CA LEU A 687 21.42 16.37 19.14
C LEU A 687 21.51 17.54 18.15
N ILE A 688 21.19 17.35 16.87
CA ILE A 688 20.94 18.48 15.98
C ILE A 688 19.46 18.87 16.10
N HIS A 689 19.20 20.13 16.45
CA HIS A 689 17.86 20.71 16.49
C HIS A 689 17.82 21.94 15.59
N ARG A 690 16.86 22.00 14.64
CA ARG A 690 16.73 23.12 13.67
C ARG A 690 18.00 23.41 12.85
N GLY A 691 18.87 22.42 12.66
CA GLY A 691 20.14 22.56 11.95
C GLY A 691 21.33 22.93 12.85
N GLU A 692 21.11 23.29 14.12
CA GLU A 692 22.15 23.58 15.10
C GLU A 692 22.53 22.33 15.88
N ARG A 693 23.83 22.05 16.02
CA ARG A 693 24.35 20.95 16.85
C ARG A 693 24.36 21.37 18.32
N ILE A 694 23.56 20.68 19.12
CA ILE A 694 23.45 20.88 20.56
C ILE A 694 24.25 19.79 21.27
N GLU A 695 25.20 20.22 22.12
CA GLU A 695 26.05 19.33 22.93
C GLU A 695 25.80 19.49 24.44
N ASP A 696 25.19 20.60 24.88
CA ASP A 696 24.83 20.81 26.29
C ASP A 696 23.73 19.83 26.75
N PRO A 697 24.00 18.95 27.73
CA PRO A 697 23.01 17.99 28.22
C PRO A 697 21.77 18.64 28.85
N ALA A 698 21.87 19.86 29.39
CA ALA A 698 20.70 20.56 29.93
C ALA A 698 19.76 21.01 28.80
N ARG A 699 20.30 21.68 27.78
CA ARG A 699 19.55 22.08 26.58
C ARG A 699 18.96 20.90 25.81
N ILE A 700 19.66 19.77 25.74
CA ILE A 700 19.11 18.54 25.11
C ILE A 700 17.89 18.03 25.86
N ARG A 701 17.95 17.95 27.20
CA ARG A 701 16.80 17.54 28.03
C ARG A 701 15.60 18.47 27.86
N GLU A 702 15.85 19.78 27.78
CA GLU A 702 14.80 20.78 27.52
C GLU A 702 14.11 20.56 26.16
N ILE A 703 14.89 20.37 25.09
CA ILE A 703 14.38 20.11 23.73
C ILE A 703 13.55 18.83 23.69
N LEU A 704 14.05 17.74 24.28
CA LEU A 704 13.34 16.45 24.33
C LEU A 704 12.06 16.55 25.19
N SER A 705 12.11 17.26 26.32
CA SER A 705 10.93 17.52 27.16
C SER A 705 9.83 18.25 26.39
N GLY A 706 10.19 19.32 25.67
CA GLY A 706 9.24 20.06 24.83
C GLY A 706 8.66 19.23 23.68
N ALA A 707 9.49 18.40 23.04
CA ALA A 707 9.02 17.47 22.00
C ALA A 707 8.02 16.44 22.55
N LEU A 708 8.29 15.85 23.73
CA LEU A 708 7.38 14.91 24.39
C LEU A 708 6.07 15.56 24.85
N GLN A 709 6.11 16.82 25.29
CA GLN A 709 4.90 17.56 25.67
C GLN A 709 3.95 17.74 24.48
N GLY A 710 4.46 18.02 23.28
CA GLY A 710 3.64 18.08 22.05
C GLY A 710 3.22 16.69 21.54
N LEU A 711 4.12 15.71 21.61
CA LEU A 711 3.91 14.36 21.08
C LEU A 711 2.83 13.59 21.86
N ARG A 712 2.78 13.66 23.19
CA ARG A 712 1.86 12.86 24.01
C ARG A 712 0.37 13.01 23.68
N PRO A 713 -0.22 14.22 23.64
CA PRO A 713 -1.64 14.38 23.29
C PRO A 713 -1.95 13.98 21.84
N ASP A 714 -0.95 14.05 20.95
CA ASP A 714 -1.07 13.62 19.55
C ASP A 714 -0.90 12.10 19.35
N ARG A 715 -0.13 11.40 20.19
CA ARG A 715 0.26 10.00 19.91
C ARG A 715 -0.29 8.98 20.87
N LEU A 716 -0.44 9.29 22.16
CA LEU A 716 -0.91 8.31 23.15
C LEU A 716 -2.33 7.76 22.84
N PRO A 717 -3.32 8.58 22.42
CA PRO A 717 -4.64 8.06 22.09
C PRO A 717 -4.60 7.15 20.85
N LEU A 718 -3.85 7.55 19.81
CA LEU A 718 -3.65 6.76 18.60
C LEU A 718 -3.00 5.41 18.89
N TRP A 719 -1.89 5.38 19.61
CA TRP A 719 -1.17 4.13 19.94
C TRP A 719 -2.01 3.16 20.75
N ARG A 720 -2.81 3.66 21.71
CA ARG A 720 -3.78 2.83 22.46
C ARG A 720 -4.90 2.34 21.55
N GLY A 721 -5.47 3.22 20.73
CA GLY A 721 -6.53 2.93 19.76
C GLY A 721 -6.13 1.90 18.71
N LEU A 722 -4.84 1.82 18.35
CA LEU A 722 -4.27 0.86 17.40
C LEU A 722 -3.72 -0.43 18.05
N GLY A 723 -3.68 -0.50 19.40
CA GLY A 723 -3.16 -1.66 20.13
C GLY A 723 -1.63 -1.77 20.14
N MET A 724 -0.93 -0.64 19.98
CA MET A 724 0.54 -0.54 20.04
C MET A 724 1.07 -0.44 21.49
N LEU A 725 0.18 -0.12 22.43
CA LEU A 725 0.43 -0.10 23.88
C LEU A 725 -0.52 -1.07 24.59
N PRO A 726 -0.12 -1.65 25.74
CA PRO A 726 -1.05 -2.37 26.59
C PRO A 726 -2.19 -1.46 27.07
N GLY A 727 -3.37 -2.04 27.31
CA GLY A 727 -4.42 -1.37 28.07
C GLY A 727 -3.92 -1.11 29.50
N GLY A 728 -4.14 0.12 29.98
CA GLY A 728 -3.85 0.52 31.36
C GLY A 728 -4.90 0.03 32.35
#